data_AF-A3UHG7-F1
#
_entry.id   AF-A3UHG7-F1
#
_cell.length_a   1.000
_cell.length_b   1.000
_cell.length_c   1.000
_cell.angle_alpha   90.00
_cell.angle_beta   90.00
_cell.angle_gamma   90.00
#
_symmetry.space_group_name_H-M   'P 1'
#
loop_
_entity.id
_entity.type
_entity.pdbx_description
1 polymer ?
#
loop_
_entity_poly.entity_id
_entity_poly.type
_entity_poly.pdbx_seq_one_letter_code
_entity_poly.pdbx_strand_id
1 'polypeptide(L)'
;MRAIVCLIAFWLMGAAASAQGADCLGAGETGGRYHAFAERLTELADGVELCTTDTAGSVENLDGLRTSRFDFALAQNDLAYHHFYGNHGFPRWREFSAVAPLFPEYVQVFVRNAAEAPTLLGDLRGLSVNLGQTGSGSYYNAREVMDAAGLREGIDYRARNLGLGEAFAALENGEIDALFVTAAANLEFDPQRVRRLALPPMVVSELSAGRPYYESGFLQINGAPAAALAVRAYLFTRSDATAGRVAQLSAALIANWDTLSSEFDGLLAPDQFLLRASLPVHRSARGSLVDAGHANPQPQYWMWMLIWAALLAISFIAVTFETTYDRTGVKRERRGRFAFIQVALDWWARPSPWIIGLSLFALLLLTALLTLRSAETAHAQAYQLDNPFADLTLSEGFIWMLTFVASGFTENNAYPLSTIGRVLVAILAFIGVGGPIAAIIIIVNMWGRRRSERIAGLMPARFSNHVLVCGWNEHLDGVVYALTGNDAEHAKKVCIVAESGDASPLATHHFDQNKVSFRRGDSADRDTLEKAGAREAGHAIILADYDRRSSQNIGAILTAMNLKRLNPDIHISAELAFSQNADHFAAFGCATLITPDIFVAKAAALSTIHPNMIDYLLEVLTYDAFDELYSIRFEELCAQNPDISLGMTNSDLESALWSCGANLVGLVCSELRREAVYDAEVVDGGPIISLTRAEGYAYTPKPDDRIIYAAARRKSVMRTRDLNEVRDAEPIPRDRFQLQRSEGARILLYASRAHLERLEANLRVFHQNPTIHAITIEDTPFLTSETLNEQLPASLEFDHVILLADAAKKRDATSSAEVRAVDASTLLATKLIAEHANRRGWPCKIIAEVLDREDRDAFLTEGAGAHVVIPSTTLVERFLVKDVFDGNAMLDFLIAVMNMRDGTHLYMHTLEPGDPLIGHSYASLIRTRHAGLHLVGWLPVTKREELRNRAGDFAFHFRTAYDERIEQKTLQAGDLLVFTACLRIWDGDPDPVESA
;
A
#
# COMPACT_ATOMS: atom_id res chain seq x y z
N MET A 1 4.06 -22.27 -18.26
CA MET A 1 3.79 -23.72 -18.42
C MET A 1 5.02 -24.42 -18.99
N ARG A 2 6.08 -24.60 -18.17
CA ARG A 2 7.32 -25.35 -18.50
C ARG A 2 8.19 -25.60 -17.25
N ALA A 3 7.59 -25.56 -16.05
CA ALA A 3 8.25 -25.78 -14.77
C ALA A 3 7.68 -27.00 -13.99
N ILE A 4 6.73 -27.74 -14.59
CA ILE A 4 6.04 -28.87 -13.95
C ILE A 4 6.65 -30.23 -14.35
N VAL A 5 7.64 -30.26 -15.26
CA VAL A 5 8.24 -31.52 -15.77
C VAL A 5 9.55 -31.90 -15.07
N CYS A 6 10.13 -31.03 -14.23
CA CYS A 6 11.34 -31.38 -13.44
C CYS A 6 11.02 -32.03 -12.07
N LEU A 7 9.74 -32.18 -11.71
CA LEU A 7 9.32 -32.70 -10.40
C LEU A 7 9.03 -34.21 -10.37
N ILE A 8 9.21 -34.92 -11.50
CA ILE A 8 8.90 -36.36 -11.61
C ILE A 8 10.16 -37.21 -11.93
N ALA A 9 11.31 -36.60 -12.20
CA ALA A 9 12.53 -37.32 -12.60
C ALA A 9 13.49 -37.71 -11.46
N PHE A 10 13.18 -37.39 -10.19
CA PHE A 10 14.01 -37.82 -9.04
C PHE A 10 13.43 -39.05 -8.31
N TRP A 11 12.41 -39.70 -8.89
CA TRP A 11 11.75 -40.87 -8.28
C TRP A 11 12.21 -42.23 -8.84
N LEU A 12 13.14 -42.26 -9.80
CA LEU A 12 13.57 -43.50 -10.45
C LEU A 12 15.03 -43.42 -10.87
N MET A 13 15.97 -43.61 -9.93
CA MET A 13 17.31 -44.11 -10.26
C MET A 13 18.08 -44.54 -9.01
N GLY A 14 18.45 -45.82 -8.97
CA GLY A 14 19.61 -46.26 -8.21
C GLY A 14 19.33 -46.99 -6.91
N ALA A 15 18.56 -48.08 -6.95
CA ALA A 15 18.82 -49.21 -6.07
C ALA A 15 20.22 -49.76 -6.40
N ALA A 16 21.24 -49.20 -5.76
CA ALA A 16 22.53 -49.85 -5.66
C ALA A 16 22.39 -50.89 -4.55
N ALA A 17 22.08 -52.14 -4.93
CA ALA A 17 22.32 -53.28 -4.08
C ALA A 17 23.84 -53.40 -3.92
N SER A 18 24.38 -52.80 -2.87
CA SER A 18 25.73 -53.09 -2.42
C SER A 18 25.70 -54.50 -1.83
N ALA A 19 26.27 -55.46 -2.56
CA ALA A 19 26.70 -56.73 -1.99
C ALA A 19 27.75 -56.42 -0.90
N GLN A 20 27.29 -56.44 0.35
CA GLN A 20 28.09 -56.31 1.57
C GLN A 20 27.67 -57.46 2.47
N GLY A 21 28.64 -58.23 2.96
CA GLY A 21 28.43 -59.51 3.65
C GLY A 21 27.47 -59.46 4.84
N ALA A 22 27.12 -60.64 5.34
CA ALA A 22 26.19 -60.82 6.43
C ALA A 22 26.51 -59.89 7.62
N ASP A 23 25.49 -59.19 8.13
CA ASP A 23 25.61 -58.44 9.39
C ASP A 23 25.89 -59.44 10.50
N CYS A 24 26.84 -59.18 11.38
CA CYS A 24 27.10 -60.10 12.50
C CYS A 24 26.53 -59.56 13.81
N LEU A 25 25.84 -60.46 14.53
CA LEU A 25 25.20 -60.23 15.82
C LEU A 25 26.01 -60.91 16.93
N GLY A 26 26.52 -60.11 17.87
CA GLY A 26 27.13 -60.63 19.10
C GLY A 26 26.06 -61.16 20.06
N ALA A 27 26.12 -62.46 20.40
CA ALA A 27 25.00 -63.19 20.98
C ALA A 27 25.29 -63.97 22.29
N GLY A 28 26.41 -63.71 22.97
CA GLY A 28 26.76 -64.42 24.21
C GLY A 28 27.21 -65.87 23.98
N GLU A 29 27.29 -66.67 25.05
CA GLU A 29 27.79 -68.05 25.02
C GLU A 29 26.76 -69.02 24.40
N THR A 30 27.24 -70.03 23.67
CA THR A 30 26.40 -71.08 23.08
C THR A 30 25.55 -71.78 24.15
N GLY A 31 24.25 -71.95 23.87
CA GLY A 31 23.29 -72.49 24.84
C GLY A 31 22.75 -71.45 25.84
N GLY A 32 23.26 -70.22 25.82
CA GLY A 32 22.70 -69.09 26.54
C GLY A 32 21.46 -68.50 25.87
N ARG A 33 20.67 -67.74 26.62
CA ARG A 33 19.41 -67.14 26.13
C ARG A 33 19.62 -66.12 25.02
N TYR A 34 20.74 -65.38 25.04
CA TYR A 34 21.08 -64.44 23.96
C TYR A 34 21.36 -65.18 22.65
N HIS A 35 22.07 -66.31 22.72
CA HIS A 35 22.40 -67.12 21.55
C HIS A 35 21.14 -67.73 20.94
N ALA A 36 20.28 -68.33 21.78
CA ALA A 36 19.00 -68.87 21.34
C ALA A 36 18.10 -67.80 20.69
N PHE A 37 18.06 -66.58 21.24
CA PHE A 37 17.29 -65.48 20.65
C PHE A 37 17.89 -65.01 19.32
N ALA A 38 19.22 -64.90 19.23
CA ALA A 38 19.91 -64.49 18.02
C ALA A 38 19.74 -65.51 16.87
N GLU A 39 19.87 -66.81 17.14
CA GLU A 39 19.60 -67.87 16.18
C GLU A 39 18.16 -67.81 15.70
N ARG A 40 17.21 -67.67 16.63
CA ARG A 40 15.80 -67.62 16.27
C ARG A 40 15.43 -66.39 15.45
N LEU A 41 15.98 -65.22 15.79
CA LEU A 41 15.81 -64.01 15.01
C LEU A 41 16.43 -64.16 13.61
N THR A 42 17.59 -64.82 13.50
CA THR A 42 18.25 -65.10 12.22
C THR A 42 17.41 -66.02 11.34
N GLU A 43 16.75 -67.03 11.91
CA GLU A 43 15.84 -67.93 11.19
C GLU A 43 14.56 -67.23 10.69
N LEU A 44 14.01 -66.32 11.50
CA LEU A 44 12.73 -65.65 11.22
C LEU A 44 12.87 -64.40 10.35
N ALA A 45 14.05 -63.79 10.30
CA ALA A 45 14.32 -62.59 9.50
C ALA A 45 14.57 -62.91 8.02
N ASP A 46 13.56 -63.44 7.33
CA ASP A 46 13.63 -63.80 5.92
C ASP A 46 14.03 -62.58 5.05
N GLY A 47 15.07 -62.74 4.23
CA GLY A 47 15.64 -61.67 3.40
C GLY A 47 16.65 -60.74 4.10
N VAL A 48 17.01 -60.98 5.37
CA VAL A 48 18.11 -60.28 6.07
C VAL A 48 19.26 -61.26 6.31
N GLU A 49 20.41 -61.05 5.66
CA GLU A 49 21.62 -61.86 5.94
C GLU A 49 22.22 -61.48 7.30
N LEU A 50 21.88 -62.23 8.34
CA LEU A 50 22.37 -62.08 9.70
C LEU A 50 23.20 -63.31 10.12
N CYS A 51 24.33 -63.05 10.78
CA CYS A 51 25.29 -64.03 11.29
C CYS A 51 25.26 -63.99 12.83
N THR A 52 25.22 -65.14 13.51
CA THR A 52 25.29 -65.20 14.98
C THR A 52 26.70 -65.56 15.41
N THR A 53 27.30 -64.81 16.34
CA THR A 53 28.66 -65.04 16.85
C THR A 53 28.68 -65.26 18.36
N ASP A 54 29.32 -66.35 18.78
CA ASP A 54 29.59 -66.67 20.18
C ASP A 54 30.54 -65.66 20.83
N THR A 55 30.24 -65.26 22.05
CA THR A 55 31.02 -64.29 22.85
C THR A 55 30.92 -64.58 24.35
N ALA A 56 31.76 -63.96 25.17
CA ALA A 56 31.70 -64.02 26.63
C ALA A 56 30.56 -63.20 27.25
N GLY A 57 29.73 -62.50 26.46
CA GLY A 57 28.53 -61.79 26.92
C GLY A 57 28.48 -60.28 26.63
N SER A 58 27.64 -59.55 27.36
CA SER A 58 27.26 -58.15 27.09
C SER A 58 28.44 -57.17 26.91
N VAL A 59 29.53 -57.30 27.68
CA VAL A 59 30.69 -56.40 27.54
C VAL A 59 31.44 -56.68 26.23
N GLU A 60 31.71 -57.95 25.90
CA GLU A 60 32.34 -58.30 24.61
C GLU A 60 31.44 -57.93 23.43
N ASN A 61 30.12 -58.05 23.59
CA ASN A 61 29.15 -57.65 22.55
C ASN A 61 29.18 -56.14 22.29
N LEU A 62 29.19 -55.32 23.33
CA LEU A 62 29.29 -53.86 23.19
C LEU A 62 30.66 -53.43 22.67
N ASP A 63 31.75 -54.06 23.10
CA ASP A 63 33.08 -53.80 22.55
C ASP A 63 33.22 -54.26 21.09
N GLY A 64 32.57 -55.35 20.71
CA GLY A 64 32.46 -55.82 19.34
C GLY A 64 31.70 -54.83 18.45
N LEU A 65 30.62 -54.24 18.96
CA LEU A 65 29.90 -53.16 18.29
C LEU A 65 30.78 -51.91 18.13
N ARG A 66 31.54 -51.55 19.17
CA ARG A 66 32.48 -50.41 19.17
C ARG A 66 33.63 -50.60 18.19
N THR A 67 34.16 -51.81 18.11
CA THR A 67 35.28 -52.17 17.22
C THR A 67 34.83 -52.51 15.80
N SER A 68 33.54 -52.38 15.49
CA SER A 68 32.94 -52.76 14.21
C SER A 68 33.14 -54.24 13.85
N ARG A 69 33.35 -55.10 14.86
CA ARG A 69 33.35 -56.55 14.70
C ARG A 69 31.92 -57.09 14.52
N PHE A 70 30.94 -56.38 15.08
CA PHE A 70 29.52 -56.68 14.99
C PHE A 70 28.74 -55.44 14.52
N ASP A 71 27.66 -55.65 13.77
CA ASP A 71 26.73 -54.60 13.33
C ASP A 71 25.55 -54.45 14.30
N PHE A 72 25.24 -55.55 14.99
CA PHE A 72 24.24 -55.62 16.05
C PHE A 72 24.81 -56.35 17.27
N ALA A 73 24.30 -56.02 18.44
CA ALA A 73 24.76 -56.61 19.70
C ALA A 73 23.60 -56.79 20.68
N LEU A 74 23.51 -57.97 21.30
CA LEU A 74 22.66 -58.20 22.47
C LEU A 74 23.44 -57.83 23.72
N ALA A 75 22.90 -56.91 24.51
CA ALA A 75 23.52 -56.51 25.77
C ALA A 75 22.48 -56.04 26.79
N GLN A 76 22.83 -56.14 28.07
CA GLN A 76 22.03 -55.59 29.15
C GLN A 76 22.04 -54.06 29.12
N ASN A 77 20.88 -53.45 29.37
CA ASN A 77 20.68 -52.01 29.28
C ASN A 77 21.49 -51.19 30.31
N ASP A 78 21.82 -51.78 31.45
CA ASP A 78 22.69 -51.22 32.48
C ASP A 78 24.14 -51.13 32.02
N LEU A 79 24.68 -52.20 31.44
CA LEU A 79 26.03 -52.21 30.88
C LEU A 79 26.15 -51.26 29.68
N ALA A 80 25.13 -51.23 28.84
CA ALA A 80 25.04 -50.24 27.77
C ALA A 80 25.00 -48.82 28.33
N TYR A 81 24.24 -48.56 29.41
CA TYR A 81 24.21 -47.27 30.08
C TYR A 81 25.59 -46.88 30.62
N HIS A 82 26.30 -47.83 31.24
CA HIS A 82 27.65 -47.58 31.73
C HIS A 82 28.65 -47.26 30.62
N HIS A 83 28.56 -47.92 29.45
CA HIS A 83 29.38 -47.59 28.27
C HIS A 83 29.00 -46.22 27.68
N PHE A 84 27.70 -45.90 27.63
CA PHE A 84 27.21 -44.64 27.05
C PHE A 84 27.65 -43.41 27.83
N TYR A 85 27.69 -43.51 29.16
CA TYR A 85 28.07 -42.42 30.05
C TYR A 85 29.53 -42.48 30.55
N GLY A 86 30.20 -43.63 30.45
CA GLY A 86 31.57 -43.83 30.92
C GLY A 86 31.67 -44.05 32.43
N ASN A 87 30.83 -44.92 32.98
CA ASN A 87 30.76 -45.23 34.42
C ASN A 87 31.43 -46.58 34.74
N HIS A 88 31.68 -46.90 36.02
CA HIS A 88 32.24 -48.19 36.48
C HIS A 88 33.54 -48.65 35.81
N GLY A 89 34.36 -47.70 35.31
CA GLY A 89 35.64 -47.99 34.66
C GLY A 89 35.56 -48.25 33.15
N PHE A 90 34.37 -48.17 32.55
CA PHE A 90 34.18 -48.26 31.11
C PHE A 90 34.51 -46.93 30.40
N PRO A 91 35.11 -46.95 29.20
CA PRO A 91 35.31 -45.75 28.40
C PRO A 91 33.96 -45.23 27.89
N ARG A 92 33.76 -43.91 27.93
CA ARG A 92 32.56 -43.28 27.39
C ARG A 92 32.50 -43.43 25.87
N TRP A 93 31.41 -43.99 25.36
CA TRP A 93 31.17 -44.24 23.95
C TRP A 93 29.68 -44.04 23.62
N ARG A 94 29.33 -43.07 22.76
CA ARG A 94 27.93 -42.65 22.52
C ARG A 94 27.43 -43.04 21.13
N GLU A 95 28.28 -43.61 20.31
CA GLU A 95 28.06 -43.89 18.89
C GLU A 95 27.32 -45.22 18.67
N PHE A 96 26.40 -45.55 19.56
CA PHE A 96 25.47 -46.66 19.42
C PHE A 96 24.08 -46.28 19.94
N SER A 97 23.07 -47.02 19.51
CA SER A 97 21.67 -46.71 19.79
C SER A 97 20.85 -47.99 19.96
N ALA A 98 19.80 -47.90 20.78
CA ALA A 98 18.87 -48.99 20.99
C ALA A 98 18.04 -49.23 19.73
N VAL A 99 17.88 -50.49 19.36
CA VAL A 99 16.96 -50.93 18.30
C VAL A 99 15.65 -51.40 18.94
N ALA A 100 15.73 -52.32 19.90
CA ALA A 100 14.56 -52.82 20.61
C ALA A 100 14.90 -53.30 22.03
N PRO A 101 14.05 -53.01 23.04
CA PRO A 101 14.07 -53.74 24.29
C PRO A 101 13.55 -55.16 24.09
N LEU A 102 14.18 -56.13 24.75
CA LEU A 102 13.82 -57.54 24.69
C LEU A 102 13.29 -58.00 26.07
N PHE A 103 13.81 -59.10 26.58
CA PHE A 103 13.34 -59.76 27.80
C PHE A 103 14.07 -59.27 29.07
N PRO A 104 13.42 -59.32 30.25
CA PRO A 104 14.03 -58.98 31.52
C PRO A 104 14.98 -60.09 32.00
N GLU A 105 16.02 -59.69 32.70
CA GLU A 105 16.99 -60.56 33.34
C GLU A 105 17.06 -60.20 34.82
N TYR A 106 16.66 -61.14 35.66
CA TYR A 106 16.52 -60.94 37.09
C TYR A 106 17.82 -61.29 37.80
N VAL A 107 18.23 -60.41 38.72
CA VAL A 107 19.33 -60.68 39.66
C VAL A 107 18.84 -61.70 40.69
N GLN A 108 19.39 -62.90 40.61
CA GLN A 108 19.06 -64.06 41.44
C GLN A 108 20.25 -64.44 42.30
N VAL A 109 20.00 -64.80 43.55
CA VAL A 109 21.01 -65.31 44.47
C VAL A 109 20.67 -66.75 44.81
N PHE A 110 21.61 -67.66 44.64
CA PHE A 110 21.46 -69.09 44.94
C PHE A 110 22.36 -69.48 46.11
N VAL A 111 21.84 -70.35 46.97
CA VAL A 111 22.56 -70.96 48.09
C VAL A 111 22.26 -72.47 48.11
N ARG A 112 23.08 -73.27 48.81
CA ARG A 112 22.78 -74.69 49.00
C ARG A 112 21.41 -74.89 49.68
N ASN A 113 20.70 -75.95 49.31
CA ASN A 113 19.49 -76.38 50.00
C ASN A 113 19.85 -77.23 51.23
N ALA A 114 20.46 -76.58 52.22
CA ALA A 114 20.89 -77.18 53.48
C ALA A 114 20.42 -76.31 54.67
N ALA A 115 20.28 -76.91 55.86
CA ALA A 115 19.77 -76.23 57.04
C ALA A 115 20.70 -75.09 57.50
N GLU A 116 22.01 -75.24 57.29
CA GLU A 116 23.05 -74.28 57.60
C GLU A 116 23.27 -73.19 56.54
N ALA A 117 22.53 -73.23 55.42
CA ALA A 117 22.73 -72.27 54.33
C ALA A 117 22.13 -70.88 54.65
N PRO A 118 22.75 -69.79 54.17
CA PRO A 118 22.26 -68.41 54.37
C PRO A 118 20.77 -68.25 54.07
N THR A 119 20.06 -67.49 54.92
CA THR A 119 18.60 -67.24 54.79
C THR A 119 18.27 -65.79 54.48
N LEU A 120 19.20 -64.88 54.75
CA LEU A 120 19.12 -63.46 54.43
C LEU A 120 20.39 -63.02 53.69
N LEU A 121 20.30 -61.94 52.90
CA LEU A 121 21.46 -61.39 52.20
C LEU A 121 22.59 -60.97 53.17
N GLY A 122 22.25 -60.53 54.38
CA GLY A 122 23.21 -60.20 55.43
C GLY A 122 23.99 -61.39 56.00
N ASP A 123 23.46 -62.62 55.85
CA ASP A 123 24.13 -63.85 56.31
C ASP A 123 25.33 -64.23 55.44
N LEU A 124 25.53 -63.54 54.30
CA LEU A 124 26.70 -63.72 53.43
C LEU A 124 28.01 -63.19 54.03
N ARG A 125 27.95 -62.55 55.21
CA ARG A 125 29.12 -61.98 55.86
C ARG A 125 30.11 -63.08 56.29
N GLY A 126 31.35 -63.00 55.81
CA GLY A 126 32.44 -63.95 56.04
C GLY A 126 32.47 -65.14 55.07
N LEU A 127 31.46 -65.28 54.22
CA LEU A 127 31.28 -66.41 53.31
C LEU A 127 31.94 -66.18 51.95
N SER A 128 32.07 -67.26 51.17
CA SER A 128 32.58 -67.20 49.79
C SER A 128 31.42 -67.03 48.82
N VAL A 129 31.37 -65.90 48.11
CA VAL A 129 30.25 -65.53 47.23
C VAL A 129 30.75 -65.41 45.79
N ASN A 130 30.12 -66.14 44.87
CA ASN A 130 30.40 -65.98 43.45
C ASN A 130 29.60 -64.81 42.89
N LEU A 131 30.28 -63.81 42.34
CA LEU A 131 29.65 -62.63 41.74
C LEU A 131 29.33 -62.83 40.26
N GLY A 132 29.84 -63.92 39.65
CA GLY A 132 29.78 -64.17 38.21
C GLY A 132 31.12 -63.88 37.53
N GLN A 133 31.28 -64.35 36.30
CA GLN A 133 32.52 -64.16 35.54
C GLN A 133 32.83 -62.67 35.36
N THR A 134 34.10 -62.31 35.53
CA THR A 134 34.57 -60.93 35.33
C THR A 134 34.19 -60.45 33.92
N GLY A 135 33.49 -59.31 33.81
CA GLY A 135 33.00 -58.78 32.54
C GLY A 135 31.56 -59.17 32.17
N SER A 136 30.90 -60.06 32.91
CA SER A 136 29.47 -60.33 32.75
C SER A 136 28.61 -59.31 33.51
N GLY A 137 27.35 -59.08 33.12
CA GLY A 137 26.48 -58.19 33.92
C GLY A 137 26.10 -58.77 35.28
N SER A 138 26.12 -60.10 35.44
CA SER A 138 25.98 -60.74 36.76
C SER A 138 27.01 -60.18 37.75
N TYR A 139 28.26 -59.99 37.32
CA TYR A 139 29.33 -59.42 38.14
C TYR A 139 29.03 -57.99 38.59
N TYR A 140 28.60 -57.12 37.67
CA TYR A 140 28.31 -55.72 38.00
C TYR A 140 27.04 -55.59 38.85
N ASN A 141 25.98 -56.34 38.52
CA ASN A 141 24.74 -56.33 39.29
C ASN A 141 24.96 -56.88 40.71
N ALA A 142 25.74 -57.95 40.87
CA ALA A 142 26.05 -58.51 42.17
C ALA A 142 26.77 -57.49 43.06
N ARG A 143 27.76 -56.77 42.52
CA ARG A 143 28.45 -55.70 43.26
C ARG A 143 27.50 -54.57 43.66
N GLU A 144 26.67 -54.11 42.72
CA GLU A 144 25.68 -53.07 42.98
C GLU A 144 24.67 -53.46 44.08
N VAL A 145 24.23 -54.72 44.10
CA VAL A 145 23.35 -55.27 45.15
C VAL A 145 24.08 -55.42 46.49
N MET A 146 25.30 -55.93 46.49
CA MET A 146 26.10 -56.11 47.71
C MET A 146 26.49 -54.77 48.35
N ASP A 147 26.85 -53.78 47.52
CA ASP A 147 27.16 -52.41 47.96
C ASP A 147 25.92 -51.74 48.57
N ALA A 148 24.74 -51.85 47.93
CA ALA A 148 23.48 -51.34 48.47
C ALA A 148 23.04 -52.07 49.76
N ALA A 149 23.42 -53.34 49.91
CA ALA A 149 23.21 -54.10 51.15
C ALA A 149 24.25 -53.75 52.25
N GLY A 150 25.23 -52.88 51.97
CA GLY A 150 26.28 -52.48 52.89
C GLY A 150 27.38 -53.53 53.12
N LEU A 151 27.53 -54.50 52.20
CA LEU A 151 28.53 -55.56 52.25
C LEU A 151 29.71 -55.21 51.33
N ARG A 152 30.91 -55.03 51.90
CA ARG A 152 32.09 -54.65 51.12
C ARG A 152 32.89 -55.87 50.67
N GLU A 153 33.19 -55.92 49.38
CA GLU A 153 34.05 -56.95 48.78
C GLU A 153 35.41 -57.03 49.49
N GLY A 154 35.86 -58.24 49.84
CA GLY A 154 37.16 -58.48 50.46
C GLY A 154 37.24 -58.16 51.96
N ILE A 155 36.23 -57.49 52.53
CA ILE A 155 36.11 -57.21 53.96
C ILE A 155 35.00 -58.05 54.57
N ASP A 156 33.80 -57.92 54.01
CA ASP A 156 32.59 -58.55 54.52
C ASP A 156 32.31 -59.89 53.84
N TYR A 157 32.88 -60.19 52.67
CA TYR A 157 32.77 -61.50 51.99
C TYR A 157 33.97 -61.76 51.06
N ARG A 158 34.18 -63.01 50.65
CA ARG A 158 35.24 -63.42 49.71
C ARG A 158 34.67 -63.65 48.31
N ALA A 159 34.98 -62.79 47.36
CA ALA A 159 34.49 -62.90 45.98
C ALA A 159 35.15 -64.05 45.21
N ARG A 160 34.34 -64.78 44.44
CA ARG A 160 34.77 -65.70 43.37
C ARG A 160 34.09 -65.28 42.06
N ASN A 161 34.76 -65.50 40.93
CA ASN A 161 34.28 -65.08 39.61
C ASN A 161 34.35 -66.25 38.61
N LEU A 162 33.59 -67.30 38.88
CA LEU A 162 33.45 -68.49 38.05
C LEU A 162 32.32 -68.30 37.02
N GLY A 163 32.44 -68.98 35.87
CA GLY A 163 31.38 -69.05 34.85
C GLY A 163 30.15 -69.80 35.35
N LEU A 164 29.00 -69.67 34.66
CA LEU A 164 27.70 -70.13 35.17
C LEU A 164 27.68 -71.61 35.57
N GLY A 165 28.11 -72.51 34.67
CA GLY A 165 28.12 -73.96 34.92
C GLY A 165 29.12 -74.35 36.03
N GLU A 166 30.31 -73.77 36.02
CA GLU A 166 31.33 -73.98 37.05
C GLU A 166 30.85 -73.50 38.43
N ALA A 167 30.14 -72.38 38.47
CA ALA A 167 29.69 -71.78 39.71
C ALA A 167 28.55 -72.58 40.37
N PHE A 168 27.62 -73.15 39.59
CA PHE A 168 26.62 -74.08 40.14
C PHE A 168 27.27 -75.35 40.69
N ALA A 169 28.22 -75.93 39.96
CA ALA A 169 28.97 -77.11 40.44
C ALA A 169 29.75 -76.79 41.73
N ALA A 170 30.43 -75.63 41.80
CA ALA A 170 31.13 -75.17 42.99
C ALA A 170 30.18 -74.92 44.18
N LEU A 171 28.98 -74.42 43.93
CA LEU A 171 27.95 -74.22 44.96
C LEU A 171 27.45 -75.57 45.52
N GLU A 172 27.16 -76.53 44.64
CA GLU A 172 26.72 -77.88 45.00
C GLU A 172 27.79 -78.65 45.77
N ASN A 173 29.06 -78.51 45.37
CA ASN A 173 30.21 -79.16 46.02
C ASN A 173 30.65 -78.47 47.33
N GLY A 174 30.06 -77.32 47.66
CA GLY A 174 30.36 -76.59 48.89
C GLY A 174 31.62 -75.72 48.84
N GLU A 175 32.17 -75.47 47.65
CA GLU A 175 33.36 -74.64 47.44
C GLU A 175 33.06 -73.12 47.52
N ILE A 176 31.81 -72.75 47.23
CA ILE A 176 31.24 -71.42 47.47
C ILE A 176 29.93 -71.54 48.24
N ASP A 177 29.54 -70.49 48.95
CA ASP A 177 28.37 -70.47 49.83
C ASP A 177 27.16 -69.79 49.20
N ALA A 178 27.38 -68.86 48.28
CA ALA A 178 26.33 -68.21 47.49
C ALA A 178 26.80 -67.88 46.07
N LEU A 179 25.85 -67.79 45.15
CA LEU A 179 26.07 -67.51 43.74
C LEU A 179 25.07 -66.45 43.25
N PHE A 180 25.57 -65.36 42.70
CA PHE A 180 24.77 -64.40 41.93
C PHE A 180 24.69 -64.80 40.47
N VAL A 181 23.48 -64.74 39.91
CA VAL A 181 23.20 -64.92 38.49
C VAL A 181 22.17 -63.88 38.05
N THR A 182 22.49 -63.08 37.04
CA THR A 182 21.51 -62.29 36.30
C THR A 182 21.05 -63.09 35.10
N ALA A 183 19.81 -63.60 35.14
CA ALA A 183 19.26 -64.46 34.10
C ALA A 183 17.73 -64.42 34.08
N ALA A 184 17.12 -65.11 33.12
CA ALA A 184 15.67 -65.27 33.07
C ALA A 184 15.09 -65.89 34.36
N ALA A 185 13.84 -65.56 34.67
CA ALA A 185 13.15 -66.02 35.88
C ALA A 185 13.05 -67.55 35.98
N ASN A 186 13.01 -68.24 34.84
CA ASN A 186 12.87 -69.69 34.70
C ASN A 186 14.21 -70.43 34.53
N LEU A 187 15.34 -69.83 34.95
CA LEU A 187 16.64 -70.51 34.96
C LEU A 187 16.52 -71.90 35.63
N GLU A 188 16.94 -72.95 34.91
CA GLU A 188 16.91 -74.33 35.40
C GLU A 188 18.03 -74.59 36.42
N PHE A 189 17.68 -75.25 37.53
CA PHE A 189 18.60 -75.71 38.57
C PHE A 189 17.99 -76.91 39.29
N ASP A 190 18.79 -77.69 40.03
CA ASP A 190 18.28 -78.79 40.87
C ASP A 190 17.75 -78.25 42.22
N PRO A 191 16.41 -78.19 42.42
CA PRO A 191 15.83 -77.66 43.65
C PRO A 191 16.08 -78.54 44.87
N GLN A 192 16.54 -79.79 44.70
CA GLN A 192 16.94 -80.64 45.82
C GLN A 192 18.31 -80.23 46.37
N ARG A 193 19.16 -79.59 45.56
CA ARG A 193 20.54 -79.23 45.91
C ARG A 193 20.74 -77.76 46.19
N VAL A 194 20.04 -76.89 45.47
CA VAL A 194 20.18 -75.42 45.60
C VAL A 194 18.82 -74.76 45.71
N ARG A 195 18.78 -73.59 46.36
CA ARG A 195 17.57 -72.78 46.53
C ARG A 195 17.88 -71.31 46.28
N ARG A 196 16.85 -70.54 45.92
CA ARG A 196 16.94 -69.08 45.76
C ARG A 196 16.88 -68.37 47.11
N LEU A 197 17.73 -67.37 47.28
CA LEU A 197 17.74 -66.42 48.38
C LEU A 197 17.07 -65.11 47.91
N ALA A 198 16.07 -64.63 48.66
CA ALA A 198 15.34 -63.41 48.31
C ALA A 198 16.17 -62.15 48.58
N LEU A 199 16.09 -61.17 47.68
CA LEU A 199 16.69 -59.86 47.91
C LEU A 199 15.84 -59.03 48.89
N PRO A 200 16.46 -58.24 49.80
CA PRO A 200 15.71 -57.34 50.66
C PRO A 200 14.92 -56.31 49.84
N PRO A 201 13.61 -56.09 50.11
CA PRO A 201 12.81 -55.12 49.36
C PRO A 201 13.38 -53.71 49.37
N MET A 202 14.04 -53.28 50.47
CA MET A 202 14.71 -51.98 50.57
C MET A 202 15.81 -51.82 49.52
N VAL A 203 16.65 -52.84 49.33
CA VAL A 203 17.74 -52.84 48.33
C VAL A 203 17.17 -52.79 46.92
N VAL A 204 16.09 -53.55 46.65
CA VAL A 204 15.40 -53.53 45.35
C VAL A 204 14.82 -52.13 45.08
N SER A 205 14.17 -51.51 46.07
CA SER A 205 13.58 -50.17 45.93
C SER A 205 14.64 -49.08 45.78
N GLU A 206 15.74 -49.15 46.52
CA GLU A 206 16.84 -48.18 46.41
C GLU A 206 17.45 -48.20 45.00
N LEU A 207 17.79 -49.39 44.52
CA LEU A 207 18.44 -49.55 43.22
C LEU A 207 17.51 -49.20 42.05
N SER A 208 16.25 -49.62 42.10
CA SER A 208 15.27 -49.29 41.04
C SER A 208 14.83 -47.82 41.03
N ALA A 209 14.85 -47.13 42.17
CA ALA A 209 14.55 -45.69 42.23
C ALA A 209 15.75 -44.81 41.82
N GLY A 210 16.98 -45.24 42.13
CA GLY A 210 18.18 -44.45 41.89
C GLY A 210 18.81 -44.62 40.50
N ARG A 211 18.44 -45.68 39.75
CA ARG A 211 19.14 -46.08 38.51
C ARG A 211 18.16 -46.34 37.36
N PRO A 212 18.23 -45.58 36.25
CA PRO A 212 17.23 -45.62 35.18
C PRO A 212 17.25 -46.91 34.35
N TYR A 213 18.21 -47.81 34.58
CA TYR A 213 18.35 -49.09 33.91
C TYR A 213 17.80 -50.28 34.72
N TYR A 214 17.51 -50.10 36.01
CA TYR A 214 16.89 -51.14 36.83
C TYR A 214 15.36 -51.04 36.82
N GLU A 215 14.71 -52.20 36.78
CA GLU A 215 13.28 -52.36 36.97
C GLU A 215 13.04 -53.22 38.23
N SER A 216 12.00 -52.90 39.00
CA SER A 216 11.52 -53.76 40.08
C SER A 216 10.53 -54.80 39.54
N GLY A 217 10.68 -56.06 39.92
CA GLY A 217 9.77 -57.15 39.56
C GLY A 217 9.59 -58.16 40.69
N PHE A 218 9.04 -59.34 40.37
CA PHE A 218 8.81 -60.41 41.32
C PHE A 218 9.29 -61.77 40.77
N LEU A 219 9.91 -62.57 41.63
CA LEU A 219 10.28 -63.96 41.36
C LEU A 219 9.54 -64.90 42.31
N GLN A 220 9.17 -66.09 41.82
CA GLN A 220 8.63 -67.14 42.68
C GLN A 220 9.78 -67.84 43.42
N ILE A 221 9.80 -67.67 44.74
CA ILE A 221 10.76 -68.32 45.64
C ILE A 221 9.95 -69.13 46.65
N ASN A 222 10.13 -70.46 46.66
CA ASN A 222 9.41 -71.39 47.54
C ASN A 222 7.87 -71.26 47.48
N GLY A 223 7.33 -70.99 46.28
CA GLY A 223 5.88 -70.85 46.07
C GLY A 223 5.28 -69.50 46.49
N ALA A 224 6.11 -68.52 46.87
CA ALA A 224 5.67 -67.17 47.18
C ALA A 224 6.39 -66.13 46.28
N PRO A 225 5.70 -65.04 45.88
CA PRO A 225 6.32 -63.95 45.15
C PRO A 225 7.26 -63.15 46.07
N ALA A 226 8.53 -63.04 45.67
CA ALA A 226 9.55 -62.24 46.33
C ALA A 226 9.99 -61.07 45.43
N ALA A 227 10.26 -59.91 46.02
CA ALA A 227 10.77 -58.75 45.28
C ALA A 227 12.10 -59.11 44.60
N ALA A 228 12.23 -58.72 43.34
CA ALA A 228 13.40 -58.99 42.52
C ALA A 228 13.81 -57.73 41.75
N LEU A 229 15.12 -57.60 41.54
CA LEU A 229 15.70 -56.55 40.72
C LEU A 229 15.93 -57.12 39.32
N ALA A 230 15.56 -56.39 38.28
CA ALA A 230 15.75 -56.81 36.90
C ALA A 230 16.44 -55.73 36.09
N VAL A 231 17.32 -56.16 35.19
CA VAL A 231 17.75 -55.38 34.03
C VAL A 231 17.06 -55.94 32.79
N ARG A 232 17.26 -55.33 31.64
CA ARG A 232 16.62 -55.79 30.41
C ARG A 232 17.65 -55.95 29.30
N ALA A 233 17.55 -57.05 28.57
CA ALA A 233 18.32 -57.28 27.36
C ALA A 233 17.82 -56.33 26.26
N TYR A 234 18.74 -55.74 25.50
CA TYR A 234 18.44 -54.87 24.38
C TYR A 234 19.22 -55.32 23.16
N LEU A 235 18.58 -55.17 22.00
CA LEU A 235 19.28 -55.18 20.72
C LEU A 235 19.81 -53.77 20.45
N PHE A 236 21.12 -53.65 20.28
CA PHE A 236 21.81 -52.41 19.94
C PHE A 236 22.41 -52.48 18.55
N THR A 237 22.59 -51.30 17.95
CA THR A 237 23.37 -51.10 16.72
C THR A 237 24.18 -49.82 16.83
N ARG A 238 25.16 -49.62 15.95
CA ARG A 238 25.90 -48.35 15.91
C ARG A 238 25.00 -47.23 15.43
N SER A 239 25.23 -46.01 15.92
CA SER A 239 24.42 -44.85 15.52
C SER A 239 24.59 -44.47 14.05
N ASP A 240 25.70 -44.88 13.43
CA ASP A 240 26.01 -44.67 12.02
C ASP A 240 25.74 -45.92 11.15
N ALA A 241 25.11 -46.95 11.71
CA ALA A 241 24.68 -48.12 10.94
C ALA A 241 23.71 -47.71 9.81
N THR A 242 23.81 -48.39 8.67
CA THR A 242 23.04 -48.05 7.47
C THR A 242 21.54 -48.05 7.76
N ALA A 243 20.90 -46.90 7.59
CA ALA A 243 19.51 -46.68 7.94
C ALA A 243 18.54 -47.72 7.34
N GLY A 244 18.82 -48.21 6.12
CA GLY A 244 18.06 -49.26 5.45
C GLY A 244 18.20 -50.64 6.12
N ARG A 245 19.41 -51.04 6.54
CA ARG A 245 19.65 -52.33 7.21
C ARG A 245 19.00 -52.35 8.59
N VAL A 246 19.14 -51.27 9.36
CA VAL A 246 18.48 -51.14 10.66
C VAL A 246 16.95 -51.15 10.51
N ALA A 247 16.39 -50.49 9.49
CA ALA A 247 14.95 -50.52 9.23
C ALA A 247 14.46 -51.93 8.84
N GLN A 248 15.21 -52.67 8.02
CA GLN A 248 14.89 -54.04 7.61
C GLN A 248 14.87 -54.98 8.80
N LEU A 249 15.93 -54.99 9.63
CA LEU A 249 15.97 -55.85 10.82
C LEU A 249 14.92 -55.43 11.85
N SER A 250 14.69 -54.12 12.04
CA SER A 250 13.63 -53.64 12.95
C SER A 250 12.24 -54.06 12.48
N ALA A 251 11.97 -53.99 11.18
CA ALA A 251 10.71 -54.43 10.60
C ALA A 251 10.54 -55.96 10.71
N ALA A 252 11.59 -56.75 10.43
CA ALA A 252 11.57 -58.20 10.57
C ALA A 252 11.34 -58.64 12.03
N LEU A 253 11.96 -57.93 12.97
CA LEU A 253 11.77 -58.13 14.41
C LEU A 253 10.32 -57.84 14.84
N ILE A 254 9.75 -56.72 14.41
CA ILE A 254 8.36 -56.33 14.74
C ILE A 254 7.36 -57.30 14.07
N ALA A 255 7.59 -57.69 12.83
CA ALA A 255 6.69 -58.58 12.08
C ALA A 255 6.61 -59.99 12.70
N ASN A 256 7.71 -60.48 13.26
CA ASN A 256 7.78 -61.79 13.91
C ASN A 256 7.65 -61.72 15.45
N TRP A 257 7.23 -60.56 15.99
CA TRP A 257 7.25 -60.31 17.42
C TRP A 257 6.36 -61.27 18.21
N ASP A 258 5.20 -61.65 17.66
CA ASP A 258 4.27 -62.59 18.32
C ASP A 258 4.86 -63.99 18.43
N THR A 259 5.54 -64.48 17.38
CA THR A 259 6.24 -65.78 17.40
C THR A 259 7.36 -65.76 18.43
N LEU A 260 8.20 -64.72 18.42
CA LEU A 260 9.26 -64.54 19.41
C LEU A 260 8.72 -64.42 20.83
N SER A 261 7.58 -63.75 21.02
CA SER A 261 6.94 -63.58 22.34
C SER A 261 6.33 -64.89 22.87
N SER A 262 6.00 -65.84 22.00
CA SER A 262 5.54 -67.18 22.41
C SER A 262 6.68 -68.11 22.84
N GLU A 263 7.90 -67.86 22.36
CA GLU A 263 9.08 -68.68 22.63
C GLU A 263 9.98 -68.07 23.72
N PHE A 264 9.97 -66.74 23.88
CA PHE A 264 10.76 -66.00 24.85
C PHE A 264 9.88 -65.19 25.81
N ASP A 265 9.79 -65.64 27.06
CA ASP A 265 9.02 -64.94 28.09
C ASP A 265 9.52 -63.51 28.37
N GLY A 266 8.59 -62.59 28.58
CA GLY A 266 8.86 -61.24 29.11
C GLY A 266 9.27 -60.17 28.08
N LEU A 267 9.15 -60.46 26.77
CA LEU A 267 9.27 -59.45 25.72
C LEU A 267 8.22 -58.34 25.91
N LEU A 268 8.63 -57.07 25.75
CA LEU A 268 7.70 -55.92 25.78
C LEU A 268 6.90 -55.85 24.50
N ALA A 269 5.65 -55.40 24.55
CA ALA A 269 4.93 -55.12 23.32
C ALA A 269 5.59 -53.94 22.55
N PRO A 270 5.60 -53.94 21.20
CA PRO A 270 6.31 -52.93 20.40
C PRO A 270 5.90 -51.47 20.68
N ASP A 271 4.65 -51.24 21.09
CA ASP A 271 4.12 -49.95 21.54
C ASP A 271 4.84 -49.39 22.78
N GLN A 272 5.45 -50.26 23.58
CA GLN A 272 6.17 -49.89 24.80
C GLN A 272 7.66 -49.63 24.58
N PHE A 273 8.19 -49.84 23.37
CA PHE A 273 9.63 -49.74 23.11
C PHE A 273 10.21 -48.36 23.44
N LEU A 274 9.46 -47.29 23.12
CA LEU A 274 9.91 -45.90 23.35
C LEU A 274 9.71 -45.44 24.80
N LEU A 275 8.78 -46.06 25.54
CA LEU A 275 8.43 -45.65 26.90
C LEU A 275 9.49 -46.09 27.93
N ARG A 276 10.27 -47.13 27.63
CA ARG A 276 11.23 -47.74 28.56
C ARG A 276 12.69 -47.66 28.10
N ALA A 277 12.99 -46.91 27.05
CA ALA A 277 14.37 -46.81 26.54
C ALA A 277 15.25 -45.96 27.48
N SER A 278 16.22 -46.59 28.15
CA SER A 278 17.23 -45.92 28.99
C SER A 278 18.32 -45.20 28.17
N LEU A 279 18.35 -45.44 26.85
CA LEU A 279 19.31 -44.91 25.88
C LEU A 279 18.61 -44.45 24.59
N PRO A 280 19.23 -43.58 23.77
CA PRO A 280 18.65 -43.12 22.51
C PRO A 280 18.28 -44.27 21.57
N VAL A 281 17.06 -44.25 21.04
CA VAL A 281 16.57 -45.23 20.06
C VAL A 281 16.99 -44.79 18.65
N HIS A 282 17.46 -45.74 17.84
CA HIS A 282 17.92 -45.47 16.48
C HIS A 282 16.78 -44.90 15.61
N ARG A 283 17.07 -43.88 14.78
CA ARG A 283 16.06 -43.16 13.99
C ARG A 283 15.24 -44.08 13.09
N SER A 284 15.91 -45.03 12.41
CA SER A 284 15.24 -46.01 11.56
C SER A 284 14.35 -46.98 12.34
N ALA A 285 14.79 -47.42 13.52
CA ALA A 285 14.00 -48.32 14.37
C ALA A 285 12.72 -47.62 14.85
N ARG A 286 12.82 -46.33 15.24
CA ARG A 286 11.65 -45.51 15.56
C ARG A 286 10.74 -45.30 14.34
N GLY A 287 11.30 -45.11 13.15
CA GLY A 287 10.56 -45.05 11.89
C GLY A 287 9.72 -46.30 11.67
N SER A 288 10.33 -47.49 11.78
CA SER A 288 9.64 -48.78 11.67
C SER A 288 8.51 -48.94 12.70
N LEU A 289 8.67 -48.43 13.92
CA LEU A 289 7.60 -48.43 14.93
C LEU A 289 6.43 -47.49 14.56
N VAL A 290 6.70 -46.32 13.98
CA VAL A 290 5.66 -45.40 13.49
C VAL A 290 4.93 -46.02 12.30
N ASP A 291 5.68 -46.61 11.36
CA ASP A 291 5.13 -47.24 10.16
C ASP A 291 4.26 -48.47 10.50
N ALA A 292 4.66 -49.24 11.52
CA ALA A 292 3.89 -50.36 12.05
C ALA A 292 2.72 -49.93 12.99
N GLY A 293 2.53 -48.63 13.21
CA GLY A 293 1.43 -48.10 14.04
C GLY A 293 1.63 -48.22 15.55
N HIS A 294 2.84 -48.55 16.00
CA HIS A 294 3.19 -48.70 17.42
C HIS A 294 3.71 -47.39 18.07
N ALA A 295 3.93 -46.32 17.30
CA ALA A 295 4.37 -45.01 17.83
C ALA A 295 3.73 -43.82 17.10
N ASN A 296 3.46 -42.72 17.83
CA ASN A 296 2.91 -41.49 17.26
C ASN A 296 3.96 -40.63 16.53
N PRO A 297 3.59 -39.94 15.42
CA PRO A 297 4.45 -38.96 14.76
C PRO A 297 4.68 -37.71 15.64
N GLN A 298 5.77 -36.98 15.43
CA GLN A 298 6.11 -35.80 16.24
C GLN A 298 5.09 -34.64 16.10
N PRO A 299 4.89 -33.80 17.15
CA PRO A 299 3.91 -32.71 17.13
C PRO A 299 4.26 -31.62 16.11
N GLN A 300 3.23 -31.06 15.46
CA GLN A 300 3.37 -30.08 14.38
C GLN A 300 3.11 -28.63 14.87
N TYR A 301 4.04 -27.73 14.60
CA TYR A 301 4.13 -26.35 15.13
C TYR A 301 3.11 -25.32 14.57
N TRP A 302 2.09 -25.74 13.81
CA TRP A 302 1.15 -24.81 13.15
C TRP A 302 0.18 -24.10 14.11
N MET A 303 -0.03 -24.66 15.31
CA MET A 303 -0.90 -24.07 16.34
C MET A 303 -0.35 -22.73 16.88
N TRP A 304 0.97 -22.52 16.78
CA TRP A 304 1.62 -21.27 17.17
C TRP A 304 1.42 -20.14 16.14
N MET A 305 1.19 -20.47 14.87
CA MET A 305 0.85 -19.46 13.84
C MET A 305 -0.50 -18.80 14.11
N LEU A 306 -1.45 -19.52 14.73
CA LEU A 306 -2.77 -18.99 15.09
C LEU A 306 -2.71 -17.99 16.26
N ILE A 307 -1.82 -18.21 17.22
CA ILE A 307 -1.59 -17.30 18.35
C ILE A 307 -0.95 -15.99 17.86
N TRP A 308 -0.01 -16.08 16.91
CA TRP A 308 0.57 -14.91 16.25
C TRP A 308 -0.44 -14.11 15.42
N ALA A 309 -1.38 -14.79 14.75
CA ALA A 309 -2.47 -14.13 14.03
C ALA A 309 -3.41 -13.36 14.98
N ALA A 310 -3.69 -13.90 16.18
CA ALA A 310 -4.51 -13.23 17.19
C ALA A 310 -3.83 -11.97 17.76
N LEU A 311 -2.51 -12.01 18.00
CA LEU A 311 -1.73 -10.84 18.45
C LEU A 311 -1.63 -9.75 17.37
N LEU A 312 -1.58 -10.14 16.09
CA LEU A 312 -1.66 -9.23 14.93
C LEU A 312 -3.03 -8.53 14.87
N ALA A 313 -4.12 -9.26 15.13
CA ALA A 313 -5.47 -8.70 15.16
C ALA A 313 -5.67 -7.72 16.34
N ILE A 314 -5.12 -8.01 17.53
CA ILE A 314 -5.15 -7.09 18.68
C ILE A 314 -4.35 -5.81 18.38
N SER A 315 -3.21 -5.94 17.70
CA SER A 315 -2.39 -4.81 17.28
C SER A 315 -3.10 -3.94 16.23
N PHE A 316 -3.90 -4.55 15.33
CA PHE A 316 -4.75 -3.83 14.38
C PHE A 316 -5.88 -3.04 15.07
N ILE A 317 -6.45 -3.57 16.15
CA ILE A 317 -7.47 -2.89 16.98
C ILE A 317 -6.86 -1.76 17.83
N ALA A 318 -5.59 -1.86 18.24
CA ALA A 318 -4.90 -0.77 18.93
C ALA A 318 -4.59 0.42 18.01
N VAL A 319 -4.39 0.16 16.70
CA VAL A 319 -4.19 1.19 15.66
C VAL A 319 -5.47 1.99 15.36
N THR A 320 -6.66 1.47 15.67
CA THR A 320 -7.93 2.20 15.48
C THR A 320 -8.27 3.16 16.61
N PHE A 321 -7.46 3.24 17.68
CA PHE A 321 -7.60 4.27 18.72
C PHE A 321 -6.66 5.46 18.44
N GLU A 322 -7.14 6.37 17.59
CA GLU A 322 -6.45 7.62 17.20
C GLU A 322 -6.11 8.55 18.38
N THR A 323 -4.91 9.12 18.33
CA THR A 323 -4.59 10.39 18.98
C THR A 323 -5.32 11.52 18.23
N THR A 324 -6.35 12.09 18.85
CA THR A 324 -7.13 13.20 18.30
C THR A 324 -6.36 14.52 18.37
N TYR A 325 -6.23 15.18 17.22
CA TYR A 325 -5.87 16.60 17.10
C TYR A 325 -7.16 17.45 17.25
N ASP A 326 -7.03 18.70 17.69
CA ASP A 326 -8.14 19.65 17.66
C ASP A 326 -8.51 19.99 16.19
N ARG A 327 -9.76 20.41 15.94
CA ARG A 327 -10.29 20.86 14.62
C ARG A 327 -9.46 21.94 13.92
N THR A 328 -8.55 22.61 14.63
CA THR A 328 -7.63 23.64 14.12
C THR A 328 -6.25 23.11 13.70
N GLY A 329 -5.97 21.80 13.88
CA GLY A 329 -4.67 21.19 13.63
C GLY A 329 -3.65 21.39 14.77
N VAL A 330 -4.06 22.00 15.89
CA VAL A 330 -3.23 22.06 17.10
C VAL A 330 -3.26 20.71 17.80
N LYS A 331 -2.07 20.16 18.11
CA LYS A 331 -1.92 18.93 18.89
C LYS A 331 -2.60 19.15 20.24
N ARG A 332 -3.65 18.37 20.55
CA ARG A 332 -4.24 18.41 21.89
C ARG A 332 -3.21 17.82 22.84
N GLU A 333 -2.47 18.68 23.54
CA GLU A 333 -1.68 18.23 24.68
C GLU A 333 -2.66 17.61 25.68
N ARG A 334 -2.67 16.28 25.75
CA ARG A 334 -3.06 15.64 27.00
C ARG A 334 -2.04 16.11 28.02
N ARG A 335 -2.48 17.01 28.90
CA ARG A 335 -1.75 17.43 30.10
C ARG A 335 -1.62 16.21 31.03
N GLY A 336 -0.73 15.29 30.66
CA GLY A 336 -0.35 14.12 31.41
C GLY A 336 0.83 14.47 32.31
N ARG A 337 0.71 14.11 33.60
CA ARG A 337 1.52 14.51 34.76
C ARG A 337 3.06 14.34 34.71
N PHE A 338 3.69 13.99 33.59
CA PHE A 338 5.12 13.69 33.55
C PHE A 338 5.81 14.31 32.33
N ALA A 339 6.18 15.60 32.46
CA ALA A 339 6.91 16.38 31.45
C ALA A 339 8.23 15.74 30.97
N PHE A 340 8.85 14.89 31.80
CA PHE A 340 10.11 14.22 31.45
C PHE A 340 9.95 13.19 30.32
N ILE A 341 8.78 12.56 30.19
CA ILE A 341 8.52 11.51 29.18
C ILE A 341 8.37 12.10 27.78
N GLN A 342 7.79 13.31 27.66
CA GLN A 342 7.66 14.00 26.37
C GLN A 342 8.99 14.55 25.86
N VAL A 343 9.84 15.08 26.75
CA VAL A 343 11.19 15.52 26.40
C VAL A 343 12.05 14.35 25.92
N ALA A 344 11.92 13.17 26.52
CA ALA A 344 12.60 11.95 26.07
C ALA A 344 12.15 11.48 24.68
N LEU A 345 10.86 11.62 24.35
CA LEU A 345 10.29 11.25 23.05
C LEU A 345 10.71 12.19 21.92
N ASP A 346 10.79 13.50 22.18
CA ASP A 346 11.19 14.50 21.19
C ASP A 346 12.71 14.50 20.91
N TRP A 347 13.54 14.13 21.90
CA TRP A 347 14.98 13.96 21.72
C TRP A 347 15.34 12.75 20.85
N TRP A 348 14.49 11.72 20.83
CA TRP A 348 14.71 10.47 20.12
C TRP A 348 14.42 10.53 18.60
N ALA A 349 13.80 11.60 18.10
CA ALA A 349 13.20 11.65 16.76
C ALA A 349 14.00 12.37 15.64
N ARG A 350 15.28 12.73 15.85
CA ARG A 350 16.14 13.36 14.82
C ARG A 350 17.03 12.31 14.10
N PRO A 351 17.53 12.53 12.87
CA PRO A 351 17.90 11.43 11.96
C PRO A 351 19.20 10.69 12.34
N SER A 352 19.24 9.39 11.99
CA SER A 352 20.26 8.35 12.24
C SER A 352 20.45 7.71 13.65
N PRO A 353 19.43 7.65 14.55
CA PRO A 353 19.51 6.83 15.77
C PRO A 353 19.20 5.36 15.52
N TRP A 354 18.77 4.97 14.30
CA TRP A 354 18.44 3.57 13.99
C TRP A 354 19.66 2.67 13.92
N ILE A 355 20.74 3.12 13.29
CA ILE A 355 22.01 2.38 13.28
C ILE A 355 22.56 2.33 14.70
N ILE A 356 22.49 3.44 15.44
CA ILE A 356 22.99 3.53 16.81
C ILE A 356 22.15 2.63 17.75
N GLY A 357 20.83 2.67 17.65
CA GLY A 357 19.89 1.89 18.46
C GLY A 357 19.92 0.40 18.12
N LEU A 358 20.00 0.04 16.83
CA LEU A 358 20.17 -1.35 16.40
C LEU A 358 21.55 -1.88 16.83
N SER A 359 22.58 -1.06 16.77
CA SER A 359 23.93 -1.42 17.25
C SER A 359 23.98 -1.52 18.78
N LEU A 360 23.32 -0.62 19.51
CA LEU A 360 23.19 -0.66 20.96
C LEU A 360 22.36 -1.87 21.42
N PHE A 361 21.31 -2.22 20.68
CA PHE A 361 20.49 -3.40 20.93
C PHE A 361 21.28 -4.68 20.65
N ALA A 362 21.98 -4.77 19.51
CA ALA A 362 22.86 -5.89 19.20
C ALA A 362 24.00 -6.02 20.22
N LEU A 363 24.58 -4.90 20.67
CA LEU A 363 25.60 -4.87 21.72
C LEU A 363 25.03 -5.30 23.08
N LEU A 364 23.82 -4.88 23.42
CA LEU A 364 23.13 -5.28 24.66
C LEU A 364 22.80 -6.78 24.65
N LEU A 365 22.34 -7.31 23.53
CA LEU A 365 22.10 -8.75 23.36
C LEU A 365 23.40 -9.55 23.45
N LEU A 366 24.47 -9.08 22.80
CA LEU A 366 25.78 -9.74 22.83
C LEU A 366 26.38 -9.73 24.25
N THR A 367 26.29 -8.61 24.95
CA THR A 367 26.76 -8.50 26.35
C THR A 367 25.91 -9.34 27.30
N ALA A 368 24.60 -9.39 27.11
CA ALA A 368 23.71 -10.28 27.86
C ALA A 368 24.07 -11.76 27.65
N LEU A 369 24.33 -12.18 26.42
CA LEU A 369 24.77 -13.55 26.12
C LEU A 369 26.10 -13.90 26.81
N LEU A 370 27.08 -13.00 26.75
CA LEU A 370 28.39 -13.20 27.35
C LEU A 370 28.33 -13.27 28.88
N THR A 371 27.55 -12.37 29.50
CA THR A 371 27.34 -12.37 30.97
C THR A 371 26.60 -13.62 31.43
N LEU A 372 25.57 -14.04 30.70
CA LEU A 372 24.82 -15.26 30.98
C LEU A 372 25.70 -16.50 30.91
N ARG A 373 26.49 -16.63 29.84
CA ARG A 373 27.44 -17.75 29.68
C ARG A 373 28.46 -17.77 30.81
N SER A 374 29.05 -16.62 31.13
CA SER A 374 30.02 -16.49 32.23
C SER A 374 29.44 -16.89 33.58
N ALA A 375 28.20 -16.48 33.89
CA ALA A 375 27.54 -16.80 35.14
C ALA A 375 27.23 -18.30 35.26
N GLU A 376 26.79 -18.92 34.17
CA GLU A 376 26.50 -20.37 34.11
C GLU A 376 27.77 -21.23 34.21
N THR A 377 28.88 -20.81 33.59
CA THR A 377 30.17 -21.50 33.75
C THR A 377 30.68 -21.43 35.19
N ALA A 378 30.59 -20.27 35.84
CA ALA A 378 30.98 -20.11 37.24
C ALA A 378 30.12 -20.96 38.19
N HIS A 379 28.80 -21.03 37.92
CA HIS A 379 27.88 -21.86 38.68
C HIS A 379 28.16 -23.36 38.49
N ALA A 380 28.39 -23.81 37.25
CA ALA A 380 28.73 -25.19 36.94
C ALA A 380 30.04 -25.64 37.64
N GLN A 381 31.06 -24.78 37.67
CA GLN A 381 32.32 -25.05 38.36
C GLN A 381 32.17 -25.10 39.88
N ALA A 382 31.36 -24.20 40.47
CA ALA A 382 31.17 -24.15 41.91
C ALA A 382 30.45 -25.39 42.48
N TYR A 383 29.56 -26.00 41.69
CA TYR A 383 28.74 -27.14 42.10
C TYR A 383 29.08 -28.46 41.39
N GLN A 384 30.13 -28.50 40.55
CA GLN A 384 30.53 -29.66 39.75
C GLN A 384 29.38 -30.26 38.92
N LEU A 385 28.58 -29.39 38.28
CA LEU A 385 27.42 -29.78 37.48
C LEU A 385 27.76 -29.79 35.99
N ASP A 386 27.27 -30.79 35.26
CA ASP A 386 27.32 -30.82 33.79
C ASP A 386 26.31 -29.81 33.24
N ASN A 387 26.79 -28.77 32.53
CA ASN A 387 25.95 -27.66 32.06
C ASN A 387 26.06 -27.48 30.53
N PRO A 388 25.13 -28.08 29.75
CA PRO A 388 25.12 -28.02 28.29
C PRO A 388 25.06 -26.59 27.73
N PHE A 389 24.58 -25.62 28.52
CA PHE A 389 24.50 -24.21 28.11
C PHE A 389 25.86 -23.51 28.17
N ALA A 390 26.73 -23.88 29.11
CA ALA A 390 28.06 -23.29 29.26
C ALA A 390 29.00 -23.68 28.10
N ASP A 391 28.74 -24.85 27.50
CA ASP A 391 29.54 -25.45 26.43
C ASP A 391 29.20 -24.94 25.02
N LEU A 392 28.16 -24.12 24.86
CA LEU A 392 27.82 -23.51 23.58
C LEU A 392 28.95 -22.62 23.06
N THR A 393 29.30 -22.77 21.78
CA THR A 393 30.20 -21.84 21.10
C THR A 393 29.55 -20.46 20.95
N LEU A 394 30.33 -19.41 20.66
CA LEU A 394 29.81 -18.04 20.58
C LEU A 394 28.79 -17.86 19.44
N SER A 395 28.98 -18.59 18.32
CA SER A 395 28.03 -18.67 17.21
C SER A 395 26.77 -19.45 17.57
N GLU A 396 26.89 -20.59 18.25
CA GLU A 396 25.74 -21.38 18.71
C GLU A 396 24.94 -20.63 19.77
N GLY A 397 25.59 -19.91 20.67
CA GLY A 397 24.93 -19.06 21.66
C GLY A 397 24.15 -17.91 21.02
N PHE A 398 24.63 -17.35 19.90
CA PHE A 398 23.90 -16.31 19.17
C PHE A 398 22.65 -16.87 18.47
N ILE A 399 22.78 -18.03 17.81
CA ILE A 399 21.65 -18.74 17.20
C ILE A 399 20.64 -19.16 18.28
N TRP A 400 21.12 -19.72 19.38
CA TRP A 400 20.31 -20.10 20.55
C TRP A 400 19.50 -18.91 21.07
N MET A 401 20.12 -17.74 21.21
CA MET A 401 19.44 -16.53 21.68
C MET A 401 18.34 -16.07 20.71
N LEU A 402 18.60 -16.07 19.40
CA LEU A 402 17.63 -15.65 18.39
C LEU A 402 16.44 -16.62 18.34
N THR A 403 16.71 -17.92 18.41
CA THR A 403 15.68 -18.98 18.44
C THR A 403 14.88 -18.92 19.74
N PHE A 404 15.53 -18.74 20.88
CA PHE A 404 14.87 -18.62 22.19
C PHE A 404 13.98 -17.38 22.29
N VAL A 405 14.46 -16.21 21.83
CA VAL A 405 13.68 -14.97 21.81
C VAL A 405 12.45 -15.08 20.88
N ALA A 406 12.58 -15.75 19.74
CA ALA A 406 11.51 -15.87 18.76
C ALA A 406 10.46 -16.94 19.11
N SER A 407 10.88 -18.04 19.75
CA SER A 407 10.06 -19.26 19.90
C SER A 407 9.99 -19.86 21.30
N GLY A 408 10.86 -19.43 22.23
CA GLY A 408 11.06 -20.07 23.52
C GLY A 408 11.70 -21.47 23.47
N PHE A 409 12.03 -21.98 22.27
CA PHE A 409 12.65 -23.29 22.05
C PHE A 409 14.15 -23.17 21.82
N THR A 410 14.88 -24.22 22.25
CA THR A 410 16.34 -24.31 22.09
C THR A 410 16.75 -25.70 21.62
N GLU A 411 17.59 -25.78 20.59
CA GLU A 411 18.27 -27.03 20.24
C GLU A 411 19.13 -27.50 21.43
N ASN A 412 19.13 -28.81 21.71
CA ASN A 412 19.88 -29.49 22.78
C ASN A 412 19.39 -29.33 24.23
N ASN A 413 18.18 -28.81 24.48
CA ASN A 413 17.65 -28.65 25.85
C ASN A 413 18.59 -27.82 26.77
N ALA A 414 19.41 -26.96 26.18
CA ALA A 414 20.37 -26.14 26.89
C ALA A 414 19.66 -24.94 27.53
N TYR A 415 19.35 -25.05 28.82
CA TYR A 415 18.77 -23.97 29.62
C TYR A 415 19.72 -23.58 30.76
N PRO A 416 19.76 -22.30 31.16
CA PRO A 416 20.53 -21.88 32.32
C PRO A 416 20.04 -22.61 33.58
N LEU A 417 20.98 -23.21 34.31
CA LEU A 417 20.71 -23.95 35.53
C LEU A 417 20.58 -22.99 36.72
N SER A 418 21.31 -21.87 36.72
CA SER A 418 21.31 -20.93 37.83
C SER A 418 20.02 -20.09 37.88
N THR A 419 19.57 -19.74 39.08
CA THR A 419 18.41 -18.86 39.28
C THR A 419 18.62 -17.49 38.62
N ILE A 420 19.85 -16.97 38.67
CA ILE A 420 20.22 -15.68 38.06
C ILE A 420 20.16 -15.79 36.53
N GLY A 421 20.67 -16.88 35.95
CA GLY A 421 20.63 -17.12 34.51
C GLY A 421 19.19 -17.24 33.97
N ARG A 422 18.30 -17.90 34.71
CA ARG A 422 16.87 -17.98 34.36
C ARG A 422 16.18 -16.62 34.34
N VAL A 423 16.50 -15.75 35.31
CA VAL A 423 15.95 -14.38 35.36
C VAL A 423 16.46 -13.53 34.18
N LEU A 424 17.74 -13.62 33.86
CA LEU A 424 18.33 -12.91 32.72
C LEU A 424 17.72 -13.34 31.38
N VAL A 425 17.49 -14.65 31.19
CA VAL A 425 16.84 -15.20 30.00
C VAL A 425 15.39 -14.71 29.86
N ALA A 426 14.64 -14.62 30.96
CA ALA A 426 13.29 -14.06 30.95
C ALA A 426 13.29 -12.57 30.53
N ILE A 427 14.22 -11.76 31.05
CA ILE A 427 14.37 -10.34 30.67
C ILE A 427 14.73 -10.21 29.19
N LEU A 428 15.62 -11.08 28.69
CA LEU A 428 16.05 -11.09 27.29
C LEU A 428 14.90 -11.39 26.34
N ALA A 429 13.99 -12.30 26.71
CA ALA A 429 12.77 -12.58 25.94
C ALA A 429 11.83 -11.37 25.86
N PHE A 430 11.64 -10.65 26.97
CA PHE A 430 10.83 -9.42 26.97
C PHE A 430 11.43 -8.32 26.09
N ILE A 431 12.74 -8.12 26.14
CA ILE A 431 13.46 -7.13 25.31
C ILE A 431 13.43 -7.55 23.83
N GLY A 432 13.58 -8.83 23.56
CA GLY A 432 13.61 -9.40 22.21
C GLY A 432 12.26 -9.36 21.48
N VAL A 433 11.15 -9.54 22.17
CA VAL A 433 9.79 -9.40 21.60
C VAL A 433 9.32 -7.93 21.62
N GLY A 434 9.62 -7.20 22.70
CA GLY A 434 9.19 -5.81 22.86
C GLY A 434 9.89 -4.83 21.91
N GLY A 435 11.18 -5.06 21.59
CA GLY A 435 11.98 -4.19 20.73
C GLY A 435 11.42 -4.06 19.30
N PRO A 436 11.18 -5.17 18.57
CA PRO A 436 10.61 -5.14 17.23
C PRO A 436 9.19 -4.52 17.19
N ILE A 437 8.34 -4.82 18.17
CA ILE A 437 6.99 -4.24 18.28
C ILE A 437 7.08 -2.72 18.45
N ALA A 438 7.93 -2.24 19.35
CA ALA A 438 8.16 -0.81 19.53
C ALA A 438 8.72 -0.15 18.25
N ALA A 439 9.63 -0.81 17.54
CA ALA A 439 10.18 -0.30 16.28
C ALA A 439 9.09 -0.16 15.20
N ILE A 440 8.20 -1.15 15.05
CA ILE A 440 7.07 -1.09 14.11
C ILE A 440 6.12 0.06 14.48
N ILE A 441 5.77 0.22 15.76
CA ILE A 441 4.92 1.32 16.24
C ILE A 441 5.54 2.68 15.90
N ILE A 442 6.86 2.85 16.10
CA ILE A 442 7.57 4.09 15.76
C ILE A 442 7.55 4.33 14.25
N ILE A 443 7.77 3.31 13.42
CA ILE A 443 7.75 3.44 11.96
C ILE A 443 6.38 3.88 11.46
N VAL A 444 5.31 3.21 11.92
CA VAL A 444 3.92 3.53 11.54
C VAL A 444 3.55 4.94 12.00
N ASN A 445 3.89 5.32 13.24
CA ASN A 445 3.65 6.67 13.75
C ASN A 445 4.46 7.73 12.99
N MET A 446 5.70 7.44 12.60
CA MET A 446 6.53 8.36 11.82
C MET A 446 5.98 8.55 10.40
N TRP A 447 5.50 7.48 9.77
CA TRP A 447 4.82 7.56 8.47
C TRP A 447 3.50 8.33 8.56
N GLY A 448 2.69 8.06 9.60
CA GLY A 448 1.47 8.79 9.90
C GLY A 448 1.75 10.28 10.12
N ARG A 449 2.79 10.62 10.89
CA ARG A 449 3.20 12.01 11.14
C ARG A 449 3.62 12.73 9.86
N ARG A 450 4.50 12.13 9.05
CA ARG A 450 4.93 12.74 7.78
C ARG A 450 3.79 12.92 6.79
N ARG A 451 2.87 11.94 6.73
CA ARG A 451 1.66 12.04 5.91
C ARG A 451 0.75 13.17 6.39
N SER A 452 0.55 13.28 7.70
CA SER A 452 -0.24 14.34 8.33
C SER A 452 0.37 15.73 8.13
N GLU A 453 1.68 15.90 8.32
CA GLU A 453 2.39 17.16 8.07
C GLU A 453 2.33 17.59 6.58
N ARG A 454 2.30 16.63 5.65
CA ARG A 454 2.09 16.90 4.22
C ARG A 454 0.66 17.35 3.93
N ILE A 455 -0.35 16.66 4.49
CA ILE A 455 -1.77 17.01 4.31
C ILE A 455 -2.09 18.37 4.92
N ALA A 456 -1.48 18.70 6.07
CA ALA A 456 -1.61 20.00 6.73
C ALA A 456 -0.81 21.14 6.06
N GLY A 457 -0.06 20.84 4.99
CA GLY A 457 0.70 21.82 4.22
C GLY A 457 1.93 22.41 4.91
N LEU A 458 2.50 21.71 5.90
CA LEU A 458 3.67 22.15 6.65
C LEU A 458 4.99 21.78 5.96
N MET A 459 4.94 20.81 5.05
CA MET A 459 6.10 20.35 4.27
C MET A 459 6.39 21.28 3.08
N PRO A 460 7.66 21.42 2.66
CA PRO A 460 7.99 22.15 1.43
C PRO A 460 7.55 21.36 0.19
N ALA A 461 7.11 22.08 -0.84
CA ALA A 461 6.77 21.50 -2.13
C ALA A 461 8.05 21.03 -2.84
N ARG A 462 7.96 19.91 -3.58
CA ARG A 462 9.07 19.31 -4.34
C ARG A 462 8.73 19.20 -5.83
N PHE A 463 8.10 20.23 -6.37
CA PHE A 463 7.75 20.29 -7.77
C PHE A 463 8.65 21.30 -8.48
N SER A 464 8.89 21.05 -9.76
CA SER A 464 9.65 21.87 -10.68
C SER A 464 8.79 22.14 -11.92
N ASN A 465 8.82 23.36 -12.46
CA ASN A 465 7.94 23.82 -13.54
C ASN A 465 6.44 23.59 -13.26
N HIS A 466 6.05 23.73 -11.99
CA HIS A 466 4.66 23.64 -11.53
C HIS A 466 3.96 25.00 -11.59
N VAL A 467 2.64 24.95 -11.43
CA VAL A 467 1.79 26.14 -11.26
C VAL A 467 1.61 26.41 -9.78
N LEU A 468 1.81 27.66 -9.37
CA LEU A 468 1.62 28.10 -8.00
C LEU A 468 0.28 28.85 -7.90
N VAL A 469 -0.67 28.38 -7.10
CA VAL A 469 -1.96 29.06 -6.90
C VAL A 469 -1.94 29.72 -5.53
N CYS A 470 -1.98 31.06 -5.48
CA CYS A 470 -1.90 31.87 -4.26
C CYS A 470 -3.27 32.42 -3.90
N GLY A 471 -3.77 32.05 -2.73
CA GLY A 471 -5.08 32.47 -2.22
C GLY A 471 -6.12 31.34 -2.23
N TRP A 472 -7.21 31.55 -1.50
CA TRP A 472 -8.30 30.58 -1.37
C TRP A 472 -9.65 31.27 -1.57
N ASN A 473 -10.35 30.93 -2.64
CA ASN A 473 -11.70 31.42 -2.93
C ASN A 473 -12.52 30.38 -3.72
N GLU A 474 -13.72 30.75 -4.15
CA GLU A 474 -14.65 29.91 -4.92
C GLU A 474 -14.07 29.37 -6.24
N HIS A 475 -13.09 30.05 -6.85
CA HIS A 475 -12.47 29.65 -8.11
C HIS A 475 -11.41 28.54 -7.96
N LEU A 476 -10.92 28.29 -6.74
CA LEU A 476 -9.76 27.43 -6.51
C LEU A 476 -9.98 26.00 -7.03
N ASP A 477 -11.15 25.42 -6.73
CA ASP A 477 -11.46 24.04 -7.04
C ASP A 477 -11.49 23.79 -8.54
N GLY A 478 -12.18 24.64 -9.29
CA GLY A 478 -12.28 24.54 -10.74
C GLY A 478 -10.93 24.78 -11.42
N VAL A 479 -10.15 25.75 -10.96
CA VAL A 479 -8.78 25.99 -11.47
C VAL A 479 -7.89 24.77 -11.26
N VAL A 480 -7.85 24.21 -10.05
CA VAL A 480 -7.01 23.05 -9.73
C VAL A 480 -7.47 21.82 -10.51
N TYR A 481 -8.78 21.57 -10.62
CA TYR A 481 -9.32 20.45 -11.38
C TYR A 481 -8.96 20.56 -12.87
N ALA A 482 -9.14 21.73 -13.48
CA ALA A 482 -8.83 21.95 -14.89
C ALA A 482 -7.32 21.85 -15.18
N LEU A 483 -6.46 22.32 -14.27
CA LEU A 483 -5.00 22.21 -14.44
C LEU A 483 -4.45 20.79 -14.27
N THR A 484 -5.11 19.98 -13.43
CA THR A 484 -4.65 18.62 -13.09
C THR A 484 -5.41 17.50 -13.80
N GLY A 485 -6.46 17.85 -14.54
CA GLY A 485 -7.32 16.95 -15.30
C GLY A 485 -6.54 16.02 -16.23
N ASN A 486 -7.07 14.82 -16.45
CA ASN A 486 -6.41 13.81 -17.29
C ASN A 486 -6.54 14.08 -18.80
N ASP A 487 -7.51 14.91 -19.18
CA ASP A 487 -7.80 15.25 -20.58
C ASP A 487 -6.92 16.41 -21.09
N ALA A 488 -6.33 17.19 -20.20
CA ALA A 488 -5.35 18.21 -20.57
C ALA A 488 -4.06 17.55 -21.10
N GLU A 489 -3.65 17.86 -22.34
CA GLU A 489 -2.48 17.27 -23.02
C GLU A 489 -1.19 17.35 -22.16
N HIS A 490 -1.11 18.33 -21.25
CA HIS A 490 -0.02 18.51 -20.30
C HIS A 490 -0.53 18.78 -18.88
N ALA A 491 -1.17 17.80 -18.24
CA ALA A 491 -1.57 17.88 -16.84
C ALA A 491 -0.44 18.48 -15.97
N LYS A 492 -0.71 19.61 -15.35
CA LYS A 492 0.27 20.35 -14.53
C LYS A 492 0.31 19.78 -13.13
N LYS A 493 1.44 19.98 -12.46
CA LYS A 493 1.50 19.88 -11.00
C LYS A 493 1.15 21.24 -10.42
N VAL A 494 0.39 21.25 -9.33
CA VAL A 494 -0.10 22.48 -8.71
C VAL A 494 0.36 22.53 -7.26
N CYS A 495 0.88 23.67 -6.82
CA CYS A 495 1.08 23.96 -5.41
C CYS A 495 0.17 25.11 -4.98
N ILE A 496 -0.75 24.84 -4.06
CA ILE A 496 -1.66 25.83 -3.49
C ILE A 496 -0.98 26.47 -2.27
N VAL A 497 -1.01 27.80 -2.17
CA VAL A 497 -0.49 28.58 -1.04
C VAL A 497 -1.62 29.43 -0.48
N ALA A 498 -2.11 29.07 0.70
CA ALA A 498 -3.17 29.84 1.36
C ALA A 498 -3.20 29.63 2.87
N GLU A 499 -3.81 30.58 3.58
CA GLU A 499 -4.17 30.45 4.98
C GLU A 499 -5.55 29.80 5.11
N SER A 500 -5.67 28.54 4.68
CA SER A 500 -6.95 27.83 4.85
C SER A 500 -7.30 27.67 6.34
N GLY A 501 -8.56 27.94 6.67
CA GLY A 501 -9.18 27.61 7.97
C GLY A 501 -9.40 26.11 8.16
N ASP A 502 -9.39 25.32 7.08
CA ASP A 502 -9.60 23.87 7.11
C ASP A 502 -8.33 23.09 7.48
N ALA A 503 -8.50 22.04 8.27
CA ALA A 503 -7.38 21.20 8.73
C ALA A 503 -6.77 20.31 7.63
N SER A 504 -7.52 20.01 6.56
CA SER A 504 -7.12 19.10 5.48
C SER A 504 -7.73 19.48 4.12
N PRO A 505 -7.36 20.65 3.56
CA PRO A 505 -7.96 21.17 2.33
C PRO A 505 -7.87 20.19 1.14
N LEU A 506 -6.77 19.44 1.02
CA LEU A 506 -6.61 18.47 -0.07
C LEU A 506 -7.57 17.28 -0.02
N ALA A 507 -8.05 16.90 1.17
CA ALA A 507 -8.93 15.73 1.32
C ALA A 507 -10.40 16.10 1.14
N THR A 508 -10.81 17.29 1.60
CA THR A 508 -12.18 17.80 1.48
C THR A 508 -12.57 17.99 0.01
N HIS A 509 -11.65 18.51 -0.81
CA HIS A 509 -11.92 18.83 -2.22
C HIS A 509 -11.52 17.70 -3.19
N HIS A 510 -11.21 16.51 -2.68
CA HIS A 510 -10.90 15.31 -3.49
C HIS A 510 -9.80 15.47 -4.54
N PHE A 511 -8.83 16.35 -4.32
CA PHE A 511 -7.72 16.57 -5.25
C PHE A 511 -6.77 15.35 -5.35
N ASP A 512 -6.17 15.15 -6.54
CA ASP A 512 -5.12 14.15 -6.72
C ASP A 512 -3.85 14.56 -5.98
N GLN A 513 -3.58 13.91 -4.85
CA GLN A 513 -2.44 14.17 -3.96
C GLN A 513 -1.06 13.93 -4.61
N ASN A 514 -1.00 13.31 -5.79
CA ASN A 514 0.25 13.15 -6.55
C ASN A 514 0.56 14.36 -7.43
N LYS A 515 -0.48 15.11 -7.84
CA LYS A 515 -0.37 16.29 -8.71
C LYS A 515 -0.51 17.59 -7.93
N VAL A 516 -1.23 17.58 -6.81
CA VAL A 516 -1.52 18.75 -5.98
C VAL A 516 -0.77 18.68 -4.65
N SER A 517 -0.06 19.76 -4.33
CA SER A 517 0.53 20.00 -3.01
C SER A 517 -0.14 21.23 -2.39
N PHE A 518 -0.30 21.22 -1.07
CA PHE A 518 -0.79 22.37 -0.32
C PHE A 518 0.33 22.90 0.58
N ARG A 519 0.44 24.23 0.67
CA ARG A 519 1.34 24.95 1.56
C ARG A 519 0.50 25.91 2.38
N ARG A 520 0.48 25.69 3.69
CA ARG A 520 -0.24 26.58 4.61
C ARG A 520 0.61 27.81 4.92
N GLY A 521 0.04 28.99 4.74
CA GLY A 521 0.63 30.27 5.11
C GLY A 521 0.27 31.40 4.16
N ASP A 522 0.57 32.63 4.59
CA ASP A 522 0.35 33.85 3.82
C ASP A 522 1.20 33.86 2.54
N SER A 523 0.56 33.96 1.38
CA SER A 523 1.26 34.07 0.09
C SER A 523 1.96 35.43 -0.11
N ALA A 524 1.77 36.40 0.79
CA ALA A 524 2.55 37.64 0.80
C ALA A 524 3.90 37.45 1.52
N ASP A 525 4.06 36.40 2.33
CA ASP A 525 5.33 36.06 2.96
C ASP A 525 6.28 35.35 1.99
N ARG A 526 7.51 35.86 1.94
CA ARG A 526 8.55 35.35 1.05
C ARG A 526 9.00 33.93 1.41
N ASP A 527 9.13 33.62 2.70
CA ASP A 527 9.59 32.29 3.15
C ASP A 527 8.54 31.22 2.81
N THR A 528 7.26 31.55 2.96
CA THR A 528 6.15 30.69 2.55
C THR A 528 6.16 30.39 1.05
N LEU A 529 6.34 31.41 0.19
CA LEU A 529 6.46 31.24 -1.26
C LEU A 529 7.71 30.43 -1.66
N GLU A 530 8.84 30.66 -1.00
CA GLU A 530 10.07 29.91 -1.25
C GLU A 530 9.90 28.43 -0.92
N LYS A 531 9.28 28.10 0.22
CA LYS A 531 8.94 26.71 0.60
C LYS A 531 7.85 26.08 -0.27
N ALA A 532 7.02 26.88 -0.92
CA ALA A 532 6.08 26.43 -1.95
C ALA A 532 6.74 26.16 -3.32
N GLY A 533 8.06 26.41 -3.44
CA GLY A 533 8.81 26.17 -4.66
C GLY A 533 8.69 27.30 -5.69
N ALA A 534 8.38 28.53 -5.29
CA ALA A 534 8.23 29.66 -6.23
C ALA A 534 9.43 29.90 -7.16
N ARG A 535 10.64 29.49 -6.75
CA ARG A 535 11.86 29.60 -7.57
C ARG A 535 11.84 28.71 -8.81
N GLU A 536 11.17 27.57 -8.74
CA GLU A 536 11.11 26.58 -9.81
C GLU A 536 9.75 26.58 -10.52
N ALA A 537 8.78 27.37 -10.05
CA ALA A 537 7.46 27.49 -10.65
C ALA A 537 7.54 28.23 -11.98
N GLY A 538 6.86 27.71 -13.01
CA GLY A 538 6.80 28.36 -14.32
C GLY A 538 5.70 29.41 -14.41
N HIS A 539 4.64 29.25 -13.62
CA HIS A 539 3.45 30.10 -13.63
C HIS A 539 2.90 30.28 -12.22
N ALA A 540 2.33 31.44 -11.93
CA ALA A 540 1.59 31.71 -10.70
C ALA A 540 0.22 32.31 -11.00
N ILE A 541 -0.80 31.83 -10.31
CA ILE A 541 -2.15 32.39 -10.31
C ILE A 541 -2.37 33.02 -8.92
N ILE A 542 -2.71 34.30 -8.88
CA ILE A 542 -3.07 35.02 -7.67
C ILE A 542 -4.59 35.18 -7.66
N LEU A 543 -5.25 34.45 -6.77
CA LEU A 543 -6.69 34.51 -6.55
C LEU A 543 -7.02 35.66 -5.58
N ALA A 544 -8.21 36.24 -5.73
CA ALA A 544 -8.73 37.20 -4.77
C ALA A 544 -9.20 36.49 -3.50
N ASP A 545 -8.23 36.19 -2.62
CA ASP A 545 -8.40 35.48 -1.35
C ASP A 545 -9.43 36.15 -0.43
N TYR A 546 -10.27 35.36 0.25
CA TYR A 546 -11.34 35.86 1.13
C TYR A 546 -10.82 36.84 2.18
N ASP A 547 -9.72 36.52 2.85
CA ASP A 547 -9.13 37.36 3.90
C ASP A 547 -8.58 38.69 3.33
N ARG A 548 -8.20 38.70 2.05
CA ARG A 548 -7.56 39.86 1.39
C ARG A 548 -8.55 40.81 0.73
N ARG A 549 -9.76 40.34 0.40
CA ARG A 549 -10.84 41.16 -0.19
C ARG A 549 -11.18 42.40 0.65
N SER A 550 -11.16 42.26 1.98
CA SER A 550 -11.39 43.36 2.93
C SER A 550 -10.32 44.47 2.92
N SER A 551 -9.11 44.17 2.44
CA SER A 551 -7.93 45.05 2.50
C SER A 551 -7.60 45.77 1.18
N GLN A 552 -8.58 45.87 0.26
CA GLN A 552 -8.37 46.39 -1.11
C GLN A 552 -7.26 45.66 -1.89
N ASN A 553 -7.04 44.36 -1.63
CA ASN A 553 -6.06 43.51 -2.32
C ASN A 553 -4.57 43.91 -2.19
N ILE A 554 -4.18 44.69 -1.18
CA ILE A 554 -2.75 45.06 -0.95
C ILE A 554 -1.87 43.80 -0.81
N GLY A 555 -2.36 42.75 -0.13
CA GLY A 555 -1.64 41.49 0.04
C GLY A 555 -1.35 40.76 -1.28
N ALA A 556 -2.26 40.82 -2.26
CA ALA A 556 -2.08 40.21 -3.57
C ALA A 556 -0.99 40.91 -4.40
N ILE A 557 -0.88 42.24 -4.27
CA ILE A 557 0.22 43.02 -4.86
C ILE A 557 1.58 42.60 -4.27
N LEU A 558 1.65 42.44 -2.93
CA LEU A 558 2.86 41.97 -2.25
C LEU A 558 3.24 40.55 -2.68
N THR A 559 2.26 39.67 -2.87
CA THR A 559 2.48 38.33 -3.46
C THR A 559 3.12 38.42 -4.84
N ALA A 560 2.56 39.22 -5.74
CA ALA A 560 3.11 39.40 -7.09
C ALA A 560 4.57 39.91 -7.06
N MET A 561 4.84 40.92 -6.23
CA MET A 561 6.18 41.49 -6.07
C MET A 561 7.18 40.45 -5.53
N ASN A 562 6.79 39.66 -4.52
CA ASN A 562 7.67 38.64 -3.95
C ASN A 562 7.91 37.46 -4.91
N LEU A 563 6.92 37.08 -5.72
CA LEU A 563 7.08 36.08 -6.78
C LEU A 563 8.09 36.55 -7.82
N LYS A 564 7.95 37.77 -8.36
CA LYS A 564 8.91 38.34 -9.31
C LYS A 564 10.31 38.48 -8.72
N ARG A 565 10.43 38.76 -7.42
CA ARG A 565 11.73 38.84 -6.75
C ARG A 565 12.39 37.47 -6.57
N LEU A 566 11.62 36.41 -6.33
CA LEU A 566 12.13 35.05 -6.17
C LEU A 566 12.45 34.39 -7.52
N ASN A 567 11.61 34.63 -8.52
CA ASN A 567 11.73 34.15 -9.90
C ASN A 567 11.32 35.28 -10.87
N PRO A 568 12.27 36.01 -11.47
CA PRO A 568 11.96 37.10 -12.41
C PRO A 568 11.16 36.66 -13.64
N ASP A 569 11.38 35.41 -14.08
CA ASP A 569 10.82 34.85 -15.31
C ASP A 569 9.43 34.23 -15.11
N ILE A 570 8.95 34.12 -13.86
CA ILE A 570 7.63 33.53 -13.58
C ILE A 570 6.51 34.34 -14.26
N HIS A 571 5.62 33.67 -14.97
CA HIS A 571 4.41 34.31 -15.50
C HIS A 571 3.35 34.41 -14.39
N ILE A 572 2.73 35.57 -14.22
CA ILE A 572 1.76 35.80 -13.14
C ILE A 572 0.43 36.24 -13.72
N SER A 573 -0.62 35.48 -13.44
CA SER A 573 -2.02 35.85 -13.67
C SER A 573 -2.64 36.26 -12.34
N ALA A 574 -3.40 37.34 -12.30
CA ALA A 574 -4.08 37.79 -11.09
C ALA A 574 -5.56 38.07 -11.35
N GLU A 575 -6.39 37.63 -10.41
CA GLU A 575 -7.79 38.02 -10.30
C GLU A 575 -7.89 39.37 -9.59
N LEU A 576 -8.56 40.34 -10.22
CA LEU A 576 -8.77 41.69 -9.68
C LEU A 576 -10.19 41.81 -9.12
N ALA A 577 -10.30 41.95 -7.79
CA ALA A 577 -11.57 42.34 -7.15
C ALA A 577 -11.88 43.83 -7.36
N PHE A 578 -10.85 44.67 -7.56
CA PHE A 578 -10.99 46.11 -7.78
C PHE A 578 -10.24 46.52 -9.04
N SER A 579 -10.99 46.88 -10.10
CA SER A 579 -10.41 47.29 -11.38
C SER A 579 -9.53 48.55 -11.27
N GLN A 580 -9.73 49.38 -10.24
CA GLN A 580 -8.93 50.59 -9.98
C GLN A 580 -7.46 50.27 -9.65
N ASN A 581 -7.18 49.07 -9.15
CA ASN A 581 -5.83 48.67 -8.74
C ASN A 581 -5.02 48.03 -9.87
N ALA A 582 -5.58 47.96 -11.08
CA ALA A 582 -4.98 47.20 -12.16
C ALA A 582 -3.60 47.78 -12.58
N ASP A 583 -3.43 49.11 -12.56
CA ASP A 583 -2.16 49.79 -12.82
C ASP A 583 -1.06 49.32 -11.86
N HIS A 584 -1.42 49.14 -10.59
CA HIS A 584 -0.49 48.66 -9.57
C HIS A 584 -0.08 47.22 -9.86
N PHE A 585 -1.02 46.30 -10.12
CA PHE A 585 -0.67 44.92 -10.42
C PHE A 585 0.22 44.80 -11.68
N ALA A 586 -0.09 45.57 -12.73
CA ALA A 586 0.72 45.62 -13.94
C ALA A 586 2.15 46.10 -13.64
N ALA A 587 2.32 47.15 -12.82
CA ALA A 587 3.63 47.67 -12.43
C ALA A 587 4.49 46.66 -11.66
N PHE A 588 3.89 45.70 -10.95
CA PHE A 588 4.59 44.64 -10.22
C PHE A 588 4.81 43.37 -11.06
N GLY A 589 4.56 43.42 -12.37
CA GLY A 589 4.90 42.35 -13.30
C GLY A 589 3.86 41.24 -13.43
N CYS A 590 2.61 41.50 -13.03
CA CYS A 590 1.49 40.65 -13.42
C CYS A 590 1.26 40.78 -14.92
N ALA A 591 1.30 39.65 -15.62
CA ALA A 591 1.16 39.63 -17.06
C ALA A 591 -0.30 39.59 -17.51
N THR A 592 -1.16 38.96 -16.70
CA THR A 592 -2.57 38.74 -17.01
C THR A 592 -3.47 39.19 -15.84
N LEU A 593 -4.49 40.03 -16.10
CA LEU A 593 -5.32 40.69 -15.07
C LEU A 593 -6.84 40.50 -15.27
N ILE A 594 -7.41 39.45 -14.68
CA ILE A 594 -8.81 39.12 -14.94
C ILE A 594 -9.72 39.88 -13.98
N THR A 595 -10.67 40.65 -14.51
CA THR A 595 -11.70 41.35 -13.72
C THR A 595 -13.07 40.72 -13.98
N PRO A 596 -13.60 39.87 -13.08
CA PRO A 596 -14.85 39.13 -13.29
C PRO A 596 -16.03 40.01 -13.73
N ASP A 597 -16.21 41.17 -13.08
CA ASP A 597 -17.35 42.07 -13.30
C ASP A 597 -17.44 42.61 -14.75
N ILE A 598 -16.30 42.76 -15.44
CA ILE A 598 -16.28 43.23 -16.83
C ILE A 598 -16.89 42.17 -17.75
N PHE A 599 -16.55 40.89 -17.51
CA PHE A 599 -17.02 39.78 -18.33
C PHE A 599 -18.50 39.51 -18.13
N VAL A 600 -18.99 39.52 -16.89
CA VAL A 600 -20.40 39.23 -16.59
C VAL A 600 -21.35 40.19 -17.30
N ALA A 601 -21.06 41.50 -17.26
CA ALA A 601 -21.91 42.50 -17.92
C ALA A 601 -21.96 42.31 -19.45
N LYS A 602 -20.85 41.87 -20.06
CA LYS A 602 -20.76 41.62 -21.50
C LYS A 602 -21.45 40.32 -21.89
N ALA A 603 -21.20 39.26 -21.14
CA ALA A 603 -21.89 37.98 -21.26
C ALA A 603 -23.42 38.18 -21.19
N ALA A 604 -23.90 38.95 -20.22
CA ALA A 604 -25.33 39.23 -20.05
C ALA A 604 -25.94 39.99 -21.22
N ALA A 605 -25.25 41.01 -21.74
CA ALA A 605 -25.70 41.74 -22.91
C ALA A 605 -25.75 40.82 -24.15
N LEU A 606 -24.72 40.01 -24.36
CA LEU A 606 -24.61 39.08 -25.50
C LEU A 606 -25.70 38.00 -25.47
N SER A 607 -26.08 37.53 -24.29
CA SER A 607 -27.17 36.56 -24.09
C SER A 607 -28.55 37.09 -24.51
N THR A 608 -28.73 38.41 -24.63
CA THR A 608 -30.00 38.98 -25.13
C THR A 608 -30.23 38.68 -26.60
N ILE A 609 -29.17 38.61 -27.41
CA ILE A 609 -29.27 38.20 -28.81
C ILE A 609 -29.21 36.68 -28.91
N HIS A 610 -28.24 36.06 -28.24
CA HIS A 610 -27.95 34.63 -28.40
C HIS A 610 -27.85 33.90 -27.06
N PRO A 611 -28.92 33.17 -26.66
CA PRO A 611 -28.99 32.47 -25.37
C PRO A 611 -27.84 31.47 -25.13
N ASN A 612 -27.42 30.75 -26.17
CA ASN A 612 -26.45 29.66 -26.07
C ASN A 612 -24.98 30.12 -26.21
N MET A 613 -24.75 31.43 -26.29
CA MET A 613 -23.39 31.96 -26.51
C MET A 613 -22.47 31.70 -25.33
N ILE A 614 -23.01 31.73 -24.11
CA ILE A 614 -22.22 31.48 -22.90
C ILE A 614 -21.80 30.01 -22.82
N ASP A 615 -22.69 29.09 -23.20
CA ASP A 615 -22.35 27.68 -23.29
C ASP A 615 -21.25 27.42 -24.33
N TYR A 616 -21.29 28.11 -25.49
CA TYR A 616 -20.20 28.04 -26.47
C TYR A 616 -18.88 28.55 -25.90
N LEU A 617 -18.87 29.73 -25.27
CA LEU A 617 -17.66 30.29 -24.67
C LEU A 617 -17.06 29.34 -23.62
N LEU A 618 -17.90 28.77 -22.75
CA LEU A 618 -17.46 27.82 -21.74
C LEU A 618 -16.88 26.55 -22.34
N GLU A 619 -17.50 26.03 -23.40
CA GLU A 619 -17.01 24.84 -24.10
C GLU A 619 -15.64 25.09 -24.73
N VAL A 620 -15.51 26.16 -25.52
CA VAL A 620 -14.27 26.48 -26.22
C VAL A 620 -13.11 26.82 -25.27
N LEU A 621 -13.43 27.27 -24.06
CA LEU A 621 -12.48 27.55 -22.98
C LEU A 621 -12.15 26.32 -22.10
N THR A 622 -12.89 25.23 -22.23
CA THR A 622 -12.68 24.01 -21.44
C THR A 622 -11.53 23.18 -22.03
N TYR A 623 -10.62 22.69 -21.18
CA TYR A 623 -9.61 21.72 -21.57
C TYR A 623 -10.19 20.31 -21.45
N ASP A 624 -10.63 19.73 -22.56
CA ASP A 624 -11.14 18.37 -22.63
C ASP A 624 -10.86 17.72 -24.00
N ALA A 625 -11.46 16.58 -24.30
CA ALA A 625 -11.17 15.82 -25.53
C ALA A 625 -11.82 16.41 -26.80
N PHE A 626 -12.30 17.66 -26.77
CA PHE A 626 -13.06 18.30 -27.84
C PHE A 626 -12.27 19.38 -28.60
N ASP A 627 -12.95 20.11 -29.50
CA ASP A 627 -12.33 21.13 -30.35
C ASP A 627 -12.16 22.44 -29.56
N GLU A 628 -10.91 22.87 -29.36
CA GLU A 628 -10.55 23.99 -28.49
C GLU A 628 -9.91 25.15 -29.26
N LEU A 629 -9.88 26.33 -28.65
CA LEU A 629 -9.01 27.43 -29.07
C LEU A 629 -7.60 27.29 -28.49
N TYR A 630 -6.62 27.52 -29.35
CA TYR A 630 -5.20 27.52 -29.03
C TYR A 630 -4.52 28.79 -29.53
N SER A 631 -3.37 29.11 -28.94
CA SER A 631 -2.47 30.17 -29.40
C SER A 631 -1.07 29.63 -29.66
N ILE A 632 -0.48 30.04 -30.79
CA ILE A 632 0.91 29.74 -31.15
C ILE A 632 1.60 30.98 -31.71
N ARG A 633 2.89 31.15 -31.44
CA ARG A 633 3.69 32.19 -32.11
C ARG A 633 3.87 31.86 -33.58
N PHE A 634 3.79 32.84 -34.45
CA PHE A 634 3.88 32.60 -35.88
C PHE A 634 5.24 32.02 -36.30
N GLU A 635 6.35 32.50 -35.74
CA GLU A 635 7.68 31.92 -35.96
C GLU A 635 7.74 30.45 -35.55
N GLU A 636 7.13 30.10 -34.41
CA GLU A 636 7.08 28.73 -33.90
C GLU A 636 6.23 27.82 -34.79
N LEU A 637 5.13 28.34 -35.33
CA LEU A 637 4.30 27.63 -36.30
C LEU A 637 5.06 27.38 -37.61
N CYS A 638 5.74 28.38 -38.16
CA CYS A 638 6.57 28.23 -39.36
C CYS A 638 7.74 27.25 -39.15
N ALA A 639 8.34 27.23 -37.97
CA ALA A 639 9.43 26.30 -37.66
C ALA A 639 8.96 24.84 -37.58
N GLN A 640 7.70 24.61 -37.20
CA GLN A 640 7.15 23.28 -36.96
C GLN A 640 6.30 22.75 -38.13
N ASN A 641 5.79 23.62 -39.01
CA ASN A 641 5.02 23.23 -40.19
C ASN A 641 5.70 23.73 -41.49
N PRO A 642 6.16 22.83 -42.38
CA PRO A 642 6.88 23.20 -43.61
C PRO A 642 6.02 23.92 -44.65
N ASP A 643 4.69 23.79 -44.60
CA ASP A 643 3.78 24.40 -45.57
C ASP A 643 3.41 25.85 -45.19
N ILE A 644 3.83 26.31 -44.00
CA ILE A 644 3.56 27.66 -43.49
C ILE A 644 4.88 28.41 -43.40
N SER A 645 4.96 29.57 -44.05
CA SER A 645 6.19 30.37 -44.13
C SER A 645 5.97 31.83 -43.79
N LEU A 646 7.03 32.49 -43.31
CA LEU A 646 7.03 33.93 -43.08
C LEU A 646 6.76 34.66 -44.41
N GLY A 647 5.82 35.60 -44.41
CA GLY A 647 5.41 36.36 -45.59
C GLY A 647 4.07 35.94 -46.21
N MET A 648 3.44 34.88 -45.71
CA MET A 648 2.06 34.52 -46.08
C MET A 648 1.05 35.55 -45.56
N THR A 649 0.04 35.87 -46.36
CA THR A 649 -1.12 36.65 -45.88
C THR A 649 -2.00 35.79 -44.98
N ASN A 650 -2.85 36.40 -44.15
CA ASN A 650 -3.85 35.68 -43.34
C ASN A 650 -4.76 34.80 -44.22
N SER A 651 -5.09 35.24 -45.43
CA SER A 651 -5.83 34.44 -46.43
C SER A 651 -5.09 33.15 -46.82
N ASP A 652 -3.78 33.23 -47.04
CA ASP A 652 -2.95 32.08 -47.42
C ASP A 652 -2.71 31.16 -46.22
N LEU A 653 -2.51 31.75 -45.04
CA LEU A 653 -2.35 31.04 -43.77
C LEU A 653 -3.60 30.23 -43.42
N GLU A 654 -4.79 30.84 -43.49
CA GLU A 654 -6.07 30.15 -43.28
C GLU A 654 -6.20 28.95 -44.23
N SER A 655 -5.86 29.15 -45.50
CA SER A 655 -5.89 28.09 -46.51
C SER A 655 -4.93 26.94 -46.21
N ALA A 656 -3.76 27.24 -45.62
CA ALA A 656 -2.81 26.24 -45.14
C ALA A 656 -3.33 25.51 -43.90
N LEU A 657 -3.95 26.21 -42.96
CA LEU A 657 -4.48 25.63 -41.72
C LEU A 657 -5.63 24.64 -41.96
N TRP A 658 -6.45 24.85 -43.00
CA TRP A 658 -7.49 23.88 -43.38
C TRP A 658 -6.92 22.49 -43.64
N SER A 659 -5.77 22.40 -44.32
CA SER A 659 -5.09 21.12 -44.57
C SER A 659 -4.57 20.46 -43.28
N CYS A 660 -4.46 21.20 -42.18
CA CYS A 660 -4.11 20.66 -40.87
C CYS A 660 -5.34 20.23 -40.04
N GLY A 661 -6.56 20.44 -40.54
CA GLY A 661 -7.81 20.27 -39.79
C GLY A 661 -8.04 21.35 -38.74
N ALA A 662 -7.49 22.55 -38.95
CA ALA A 662 -7.60 23.69 -38.04
C ALA A 662 -8.32 24.87 -38.71
N ASN A 663 -9.06 25.64 -37.91
CA ASN A 663 -9.67 26.89 -38.35
C ASN A 663 -8.88 28.09 -37.83
N LEU A 664 -8.60 29.06 -38.69
CA LEU A 664 -8.05 30.33 -38.24
C LEU A 664 -9.20 31.15 -37.63
N VAL A 665 -9.00 31.68 -36.43
CA VAL A 665 -10.03 32.43 -35.72
C VAL A 665 -9.67 33.90 -35.60
N GLY A 666 -8.38 34.20 -35.47
CA GLY A 666 -7.87 35.57 -35.46
C GLY A 666 -6.39 35.64 -35.12
N LEU A 667 -5.90 36.86 -34.89
CA LEU A 667 -4.50 37.12 -34.53
C LEU A 667 -4.39 38.14 -33.41
N VAL A 668 -3.34 38.02 -32.60
CA VAL A 668 -2.89 39.06 -31.67
C VAL A 668 -1.50 39.52 -32.07
N CYS A 669 -1.37 40.80 -32.39
CA CYS A 669 -0.11 41.42 -32.77
C CYS A 669 0.81 41.56 -31.56
N SER A 670 2.10 41.32 -31.80
CA SER A 670 3.18 41.48 -30.83
C SER A 670 3.32 42.89 -30.23
N GLU A 671 2.82 43.92 -30.92
CA GLU A 671 2.92 45.33 -30.54
C GLU A 671 1.86 45.80 -29.54
N LEU A 672 0.95 44.92 -29.10
CA LEU A 672 -0.09 45.25 -28.11
C LEU A 672 0.51 45.80 -26.81
N ARG A 673 0.40 47.13 -26.61
CA ARG A 673 0.73 47.79 -25.35
C ARG A 673 -0.44 47.65 -24.39
N ARG A 674 -0.18 47.02 -23.24
CA ARG A 674 -1.19 46.77 -22.20
C ARG A 674 -1.54 48.08 -21.51
N GLU A 675 -2.77 48.56 -21.68
CA GLU A 675 -3.36 49.48 -20.71
C GLU A 675 -3.82 48.66 -19.48
N ALA A 676 -3.74 49.27 -18.30
CA ALA A 676 -3.86 48.55 -17.04
C ALA A 676 -5.20 47.84 -16.82
N VAL A 677 -6.27 48.34 -17.42
CA VAL A 677 -7.57 47.68 -17.48
C VAL A 677 -7.83 47.36 -18.94
N TYR A 678 -8.14 46.10 -19.26
CA TYR A 678 -8.30 45.62 -20.62
C TYR A 678 -9.38 46.37 -21.40
N ASP A 679 -8.97 47.40 -22.14
CA ASP A 679 -9.78 48.13 -23.11
C ASP A 679 -9.02 48.20 -24.45
N ALA A 680 -8.59 47.03 -24.94
CA ALA A 680 -7.92 46.95 -26.24
C ALA A 680 -8.90 47.32 -27.37
N GLU A 681 -8.55 48.33 -28.16
CA GLU A 681 -9.22 48.65 -29.43
C GLU A 681 -8.95 47.55 -30.47
N VAL A 682 -10.00 47.14 -31.19
CA VAL A 682 -9.94 46.09 -32.23
C VAL A 682 -10.08 46.75 -33.60
N VAL A 683 -9.11 47.61 -33.94
CA VAL A 683 -9.03 48.25 -35.26
C VAL A 683 -8.23 47.35 -36.21
N ASP A 684 -8.59 47.30 -37.49
CA ASP A 684 -7.81 46.58 -38.50
C ASP A 684 -6.41 47.19 -38.63
N GLY A 685 -5.36 46.39 -38.37
CA GLY A 685 -3.98 46.85 -38.22
C GLY A 685 -3.60 47.30 -36.79
N GLY A 686 -4.53 47.21 -35.84
CA GLY A 686 -4.31 47.37 -34.41
C GLY A 686 -3.75 46.12 -33.73
N PRO A 687 -3.77 46.06 -32.39
CA PRO A 687 -3.12 44.97 -31.66
C PRO A 687 -3.82 43.61 -31.77
N ILE A 688 -5.08 43.58 -32.21
CA ILE A 688 -5.88 42.37 -32.38
C ILE A 688 -6.55 42.44 -33.75
N ILE A 689 -6.31 41.44 -34.59
CA ILE A 689 -6.78 41.43 -35.98
C ILE A 689 -7.98 40.50 -36.07
N SER A 690 -9.13 41.10 -36.39
CA SER A 690 -10.35 40.38 -36.74
C SER A 690 -10.36 40.00 -38.22
N LEU A 691 -10.88 38.82 -38.55
CA LEU A 691 -11.06 38.36 -39.93
C LEU A 691 -12.41 38.80 -40.52
N THR A 692 -13.04 39.83 -39.95
CA THR A 692 -14.32 40.37 -40.42
C THR A 692 -14.18 41.42 -41.51
N ARG A 693 -12.97 41.84 -41.87
CA ARG A 693 -12.69 42.90 -42.83
C ARG A 693 -11.68 42.44 -43.88
N ALA A 694 -11.65 43.10 -45.03
CA ALA A 694 -10.76 42.74 -46.13
C ALA A 694 -9.27 42.96 -45.77
N GLU A 695 -8.98 44.00 -44.99
CA GLU A 695 -7.63 44.34 -44.54
C GLU A 695 -7.07 43.29 -43.57
N GLY A 696 -7.89 42.81 -42.64
CA GLY A 696 -7.57 41.68 -41.77
C GLY A 696 -7.12 40.42 -42.54
N TYR A 697 -7.75 40.09 -43.68
CA TYR A 697 -7.32 38.97 -44.53
C TYR A 697 -6.05 39.25 -45.34
N ALA A 698 -5.79 40.51 -45.67
CA ALA A 698 -4.61 40.95 -46.43
C ALA A 698 -3.36 41.11 -45.53
N TYR A 699 -3.54 41.17 -44.21
CA TYR A 699 -2.43 41.32 -43.26
C TYR A 699 -1.43 40.16 -43.35
N THR A 700 -0.14 40.49 -43.21
CA THR A 700 0.97 39.54 -43.17
C THR A 700 1.49 39.42 -41.73
N PRO A 701 1.30 38.27 -41.05
CA PRO A 701 1.77 38.08 -39.68
C PRO A 701 3.27 38.28 -39.50
N LYS A 702 3.65 39.01 -38.43
CA LYS A 702 5.04 39.17 -37.99
C LYS A 702 5.49 37.93 -37.20
N PRO A 703 6.81 37.65 -37.09
CA PRO A 703 7.32 36.46 -36.40
C PRO A 703 6.81 36.29 -34.95
N ASP A 704 6.71 37.39 -34.20
CA ASP A 704 6.26 37.40 -32.81
C ASP A 704 4.73 37.47 -32.64
N ASP A 705 3.98 37.62 -33.74
CA ASP A 705 2.52 37.64 -33.67
C ASP A 705 1.98 36.27 -33.25
N ARG A 706 0.83 36.29 -32.57
CA ARG A 706 0.18 35.10 -31.99
C ARG A 706 -1.03 34.73 -32.83
N ILE A 707 -0.96 33.56 -33.46
CA ILE A 707 -2.04 32.99 -34.26
C ILE A 707 -3.04 32.33 -33.31
N ILE A 708 -4.31 32.72 -33.41
CA ILE A 708 -5.41 32.10 -32.67
C ILE A 708 -6.16 31.18 -33.63
N TYR A 709 -6.21 29.90 -33.29
CA TYR A 709 -6.81 28.87 -34.13
C TYR A 709 -7.62 27.90 -33.30
N ALA A 710 -8.65 27.32 -33.92
CA ALA A 710 -9.41 26.23 -33.36
C ALA A 710 -8.95 24.89 -33.94
N ALA A 711 -8.77 23.89 -33.08
CA ALA A 711 -8.36 22.55 -33.49
C ALA A 711 -8.80 21.48 -32.48
N ALA A 712 -8.85 20.22 -32.90
CA ALA A 712 -9.09 19.10 -31.98
C ALA A 712 -7.95 18.87 -30.96
N ARG A 713 -6.73 19.32 -31.28
CA ARG A 713 -5.53 19.22 -30.42
C ARG A 713 -4.59 20.37 -30.76
N ARG A 714 -3.81 20.82 -29.77
CA ARG A 714 -2.80 21.87 -29.96
C ARG A 714 -1.85 21.56 -31.11
N LYS A 715 -1.35 20.34 -31.18
CA LYS A 715 -0.37 19.90 -32.20
C LYS A 715 -0.96 19.63 -33.58
N SER A 716 -2.27 19.80 -33.81
CA SER A 716 -2.89 19.53 -35.11
C SER A 716 -2.29 20.38 -36.23
N VAL A 717 -1.93 21.64 -35.94
CA VAL A 717 -1.33 22.58 -36.91
C VAL A 717 0.13 22.27 -37.29
N MET A 718 0.76 21.26 -36.68
CA MET A 718 2.16 20.93 -36.94
C MET A 718 2.36 19.97 -38.11
N ARG A 719 1.28 19.34 -38.61
CA ARG A 719 1.36 18.38 -39.71
C ARG A 719 0.18 18.53 -40.64
N THR A 720 0.49 18.69 -41.91
CA THR A 720 -0.47 18.65 -43.01
C THR A 720 -1.09 17.26 -43.13
N ARG A 721 -2.40 17.23 -43.22
CA ARG A 721 -3.22 16.09 -43.60
C ARG A 721 -3.69 16.36 -45.03
N ASP A 722 -3.88 15.35 -45.86
CA ASP A 722 -4.35 15.53 -47.25
C ASP A 722 -5.84 15.94 -47.32
N LEU A 723 -6.25 16.95 -46.54
CA LEU A 723 -7.60 17.50 -46.46
C LEU A 723 -7.72 18.67 -47.43
N ASN A 724 -8.21 18.41 -48.64
CA ASN A 724 -8.37 19.42 -49.69
C ASN A 724 -9.84 19.79 -49.99
N GLU A 725 -10.83 19.16 -49.35
CA GLU A 725 -12.24 19.35 -49.76
C GLU A 725 -12.75 20.77 -49.51
N VAL A 726 -12.30 21.44 -48.43
CA VAL A 726 -12.61 22.87 -48.20
C VAL A 726 -12.05 23.78 -49.29
N ARG A 727 -10.84 23.49 -49.80
CA ARG A 727 -10.20 24.31 -50.85
C ARG A 727 -10.96 24.23 -52.17
N ASP A 728 -11.53 23.06 -52.45
CA ASP A 728 -12.24 22.75 -53.69
C ASP A 728 -13.74 23.14 -53.65
N ALA A 729 -14.28 23.54 -52.49
CA ALA A 729 -15.69 23.91 -52.33
C ALA A 729 -16.01 25.31 -52.91
N GLU A 730 -17.25 25.49 -53.38
CA GLU A 730 -17.73 26.81 -53.82
C GLU A 730 -18.21 27.66 -52.63
N PRO A 731 -17.81 28.95 -52.53
CA PRO A 731 -18.26 29.84 -51.47
C PRO A 731 -19.74 30.23 -51.62
N ILE A 732 -20.41 30.47 -50.50
CA ILE A 732 -21.83 30.80 -50.43
C ILE A 732 -22.04 32.30 -50.71
N PRO A 733 -22.96 32.70 -51.61
CA PRO A 733 -23.29 34.10 -51.86
C PRO A 733 -23.80 34.87 -50.63
N ARG A 734 -23.52 36.18 -50.54
CA ARG A 734 -23.85 37.02 -49.37
C ARG A 734 -25.36 37.12 -49.10
N ASP A 735 -26.18 37.14 -50.14
CA ASP A 735 -27.65 37.23 -50.08
C ASP A 735 -28.32 36.03 -49.40
N ARG A 736 -27.58 34.93 -49.20
CA ARG A 736 -28.06 33.75 -48.48
C ARG A 736 -27.98 33.89 -46.97
N PHE A 737 -27.19 34.83 -46.45
CA PHE A 737 -27.04 35.07 -45.01
C PHE A 737 -28.06 36.10 -44.53
N GLN A 738 -28.91 35.71 -43.57
CA GLN A 738 -29.94 36.58 -42.98
C GLN A 738 -29.50 37.07 -41.59
N LEU A 739 -28.58 38.04 -41.55
CA LEU A 739 -28.07 38.64 -40.32
C LEU A 739 -28.68 40.04 -40.13
N GLN A 740 -29.34 40.29 -39.00
CA GLN A 740 -29.94 41.60 -38.68
C GLN A 740 -29.88 41.88 -37.18
N ARG A 741 -29.79 43.16 -36.81
CA ARG A 741 -29.92 43.63 -35.42
C ARG A 741 -31.39 43.62 -34.98
N SER A 742 -31.61 43.37 -33.69
CA SER A 742 -32.96 43.51 -33.11
C SER A 742 -33.28 44.99 -32.89
N GLU A 743 -34.45 45.43 -33.33
CA GLU A 743 -34.92 46.81 -33.22
C GLU A 743 -35.98 46.93 -32.11
N GLY A 744 -35.86 47.97 -31.27
CA GLY A 744 -36.88 48.34 -30.30
C GLY A 744 -37.01 47.41 -29.09
N ALA A 745 -36.01 46.58 -28.79
CA ALA A 745 -36.04 45.64 -27.68
C ALA A 745 -36.29 46.33 -26.32
N ARG A 746 -37.24 45.79 -25.53
CA ARG A 746 -37.59 46.25 -24.20
C ARG A 746 -36.87 45.41 -23.16
N ILE A 747 -35.99 46.01 -22.36
CA ILE A 747 -35.07 45.29 -21.48
C ILE A 747 -35.23 45.76 -20.04
N LEU A 748 -35.44 44.82 -19.12
CA LEU A 748 -35.45 45.06 -17.68
C LEU A 748 -34.10 44.64 -17.08
N LEU A 749 -33.47 45.54 -16.33
CA LEU A 749 -32.23 45.28 -15.61
C LEU A 749 -32.50 45.23 -14.11
N TYR A 750 -32.04 44.17 -13.45
CA TYR A 750 -31.95 44.07 -12.00
C TYR A 750 -30.47 43.86 -11.63
N ALA A 751 -29.78 44.94 -11.28
CA ALA A 751 -28.33 44.91 -11.08
C ALA A 751 -27.87 46.03 -10.13
N SER A 752 -26.66 45.88 -9.56
CA SER A 752 -26.01 46.94 -8.79
C SER A 752 -25.69 48.16 -9.66
N ARG A 753 -25.67 49.36 -9.06
CA ARG A 753 -25.32 50.61 -9.77
C ARG A 753 -23.98 50.54 -10.51
N ALA A 754 -23.00 49.82 -9.95
CA ALA A 754 -21.68 49.63 -10.56
C ALA A 754 -21.72 48.90 -11.91
N HIS A 755 -22.77 48.11 -12.20
CA HIS A 755 -22.92 47.36 -13.44
C HIS A 755 -23.81 48.07 -14.47
N LEU A 756 -24.73 48.94 -14.05
CA LEU A 756 -25.75 49.52 -14.92
C LEU A 756 -25.17 50.33 -16.07
N GLU A 757 -24.27 51.29 -15.80
CA GLU A 757 -23.68 52.15 -16.86
C GLU A 757 -23.03 51.32 -17.97
N ARG A 758 -22.30 50.27 -17.59
CA ARG A 758 -21.62 49.37 -18.54
C ARG A 758 -22.59 48.48 -19.30
N LEU A 759 -23.61 47.96 -18.62
CA LEU A 759 -24.60 47.08 -19.23
C LEU A 759 -25.45 47.85 -20.25
N GLU A 760 -25.85 49.08 -19.92
CA GLU A 760 -26.54 49.98 -20.86
C GLU A 760 -25.70 50.27 -22.10
N ALA A 761 -24.41 50.57 -21.92
CA ALA A 761 -23.50 50.80 -23.04
C ALA A 761 -23.39 49.56 -23.95
N ASN A 762 -23.20 48.37 -23.37
CA ASN A 762 -23.14 47.12 -24.14
C ASN A 762 -24.46 46.81 -24.87
N LEU A 763 -25.62 47.03 -24.24
CA LEU A 763 -26.93 46.74 -24.84
C LEU A 763 -27.25 47.64 -26.04
N ARG A 764 -26.84 48.91 -25.99
CA ARG A 764 -27.03 49.86 -27.10
C ARG A 764 -26.16 49.54 -28.32
N VAL A 765 -25.12 48.72 -28.17
CA VAL A 765 -24.31 48.22 -29.31
C VAL A 765 -25.04 47.10 -30.05
N PHE A 766 -25.75 46.25 -29.30
CA PHE A 766 -26.43 45.04 -29.78
C PHE A 766 -27.81 45.29 -30.38
N HIS A 767 -28.56 46.21 -29.77
CA HIS A 767 -29.94 46.51 -30.14
C HIS A 767 -30.04 47.91 -30.77
N GLN A 768 -30.84 48.05 -31.81
CA GLN A 768 -31.19 49.36 -32.35
C GLN A 768 -32.28 49.99 -31.47
N ASN A 769 -31.99 51.14 -30.86
CA ASN A 769 -32.91 51.91 -30.02
C ASN A 769 -33.59 51.11 -28.88
N PRO A 770 -32.85 50.42 -28.00
CA PRO A 770 -33.46 49.64 -26.92
C PRO A 770 -34.12 50.55 -25.88
N THR A 771 -35.26 50.11 -25.35
CA THR A 771 -35.90 50.72 -24.18
C THR A 771 -35.43 49.97 -22.93
N ILE A 772 -34.63 50.62 -22.10
CA ILE A 772 -34.02 50.00 -20.91
C ILE A 772 -34.70 50.56 -19.65
N HIS A 773 -35.19 49.66 -18.80
CA HIS A 773 -35.70 49.98 -17.46
C HIS A 773 -34.81 49.30 -16.42
N ALA A 774 -34.35 50.03 -15.42
CA ALA A 774 -33.42 49.50 -14.42
C ALA A 774 -34.01 49.57 -13.01
N ILE A 775 -33.87 48.47 -12.27
CA ILE A 775 -34.09 48.35 -10.83
C ILE A 775 -32.72 48.08 -10.20
N THR A 776 -32.29 49.02 -9.39
CA THR A 776 -31.04 48.98 -8.64
C THR A 776 -31.19 48.14 -7.38
N ILE A 777 -30.28 47.19 -7.16
CA ILE A 777 -30.31 46.32 -5.97
C ILE A 777 -30.23 47.16 -4.69
N GLU A 778 -29.45 48.23 -4.72
CA GLU A 778 -29.24 49.14 -3.58
C GLU A 778 -30.52 49.89 -3.17
N ASP A 779 -31.42 50.17 -4.12
CA ASP A 779 -32.67 50.87 -3.84
C ASP A 779 -33.82 49.89 -3.47
N THR A 780 -33.62 48.59 -3.68
CA THR A 780 -34.55 47.52 -3.29
C THR A 780 -33.84 46.40 -2.51
N PRO A 781 -33.39 46.63 -1.26
CA PRO A 781 -32.61 45.66 -0.51
C PRO A 781 -33.36 44.34 -0.22
N PHE A 782 -34.70 44.36 -0.28
CA PHE A 782 -35.55 43.17 -0.21
C PHE A 782 -36.58 43.22 -1.34
N LEU A 783 -36.31 42.47 -2.42
CA LEU A 783 -37.25 42.35 -3.52
C LEU A 783 -38.45 41.50 -3.07
N THR A 784 -39.64 42.09 -3.10
CA THR A 784 -40.94 41.45 -2.83
C THR A 784 -41.90 41.70 -4.00
N SER A 785 -42.96 40.90 -4.10
CA SER A 785 -44.00 41.13 -5.13
C SER A 785 -44.65 42.51 -5.04
N GLU A 786 -44.79 43.09 -3.83
CA GLU A 786 -45.31 44.45 -3.64
C GLU A 786 -44.34 45.49 -4.20
N THR A 787 -43.07 45.44 -3.81
CA THR A 787 -42.04 46.36 -4.33
C THR A 787 -41.86 46.24 -5.85
N LEU A 788 -41.98 45.04 -6.43
CA LEU A 788 -41.96 44.86 -7.88
C LEU A 788 -43.15 45.54 -8.56
N ASN A 789 -44.35 45.42 -7.99
CA ASN A 789 -45.55 46.08 -8.53
C ASN A 789 -45.46 47.62 -8.44
N GLU A 790 -44.82 48.15 -7.40
CA GLU A 790 -44.56 49.60 -7.25
C GLU A 790 -43.55 50.11 -8.28
N GLN A 791 -42.47 49.36 -8.53
CA GLN A 791 -41.39 49.73 -9.45
C GLN A 791 -41.73 49.46 -10.93
N LEU A 792 -42.70 48.56 -11.21
CA LEU A 792 -43.06 48.13 -12.55
C LEU A 792 -44.57 48.36 -12.82
N PRO A 793 -44.93 49.55 -13.36
CA PRO A 793 -46.30 49.86 -13.78
C PRO A 793 -46.95 48.78 -14.64
N ALA A 794 -48.27 48.63 -14.56
CA ALA A 794 -49.02 47.60 -15.28
C ALA A 794 -48.90 47.66 -16.82
N SER A 795 -48.50 48.82 -17.37
CA SER A 795 -48.36 49.05 -18.82
C SER A 795 -47.01 48.62 -19.40
N LEU A 796 -46.05 48.18 -18.57
CA LEU A 796 -44.74 47.74 -19.03
C LEU A 796 -44.71 46.25 -19.33
N GLU A 797 -44.03 45.92 -20.42
CA GLU A 797 -43.73 44.59 -20.90
C GLU A 797 -42.28 44.58 -21.39
N PHE A 798 -41.62 43.44 -21.26
CA PHE A 798 -40.20 43.29 -21.60
C PHE A 798 -39.99 42.09 -22.51
N ASP A 799 -38.99 42.19 -23.37
CA ASP A 799 -38.52 41.11 -24.24
C ASP A 799 -37.33 40.37 -23.59
N HIS A 800 -36.57 41.07 -22.74
CA HIS A 800 -35.46 40.50 -21.98
C HIS A 800 -35.44 41.02 -20.53
N VAL A 801 -35.03 40.15 -19.61
CA VAL A 801 -34.76 40.50 -18.22
C VAL A 801 -33.35 40.03 -17.87
N ILE A 802 -32.50 40.91 -17.35
CA ILE A 802 -31.16 40.58 -16.88
C ILE A 802 -31.10 40.78 -15.36
N LEU A 803 -30.73 39.73 -14.64
CA LEU A 803 -30.51 39.74 -13.20
C LEU A 803 -29.05 39.45 -12.90
N LEU A 804 -28.34 40.41 -12.30
CA LEU A 804 -26.96 40.25 -11.85
C LEU A 804 -26.88 40.16 -10.33
N ALA A 805 -25.84 39.52 -9.83
CA ALA A 805 -25.55 39.43 -8.42
C ALA A 805 -25.18 40.80 -7.84
N ASP A 806 -25.38 40.97 -6.53
CA ASP A 806 -24.99 42.16 -5.80
C ASP A 806 -23.46 42.30 -5.78
N ALA A 807 -22.94 43.28 -6.53
CA ALA A 807 -21.51 43.50 -6.71
C ALA A 807 -20.80 43.83 -5.38
N ALA A 808 -21.45 44.54 -4.47
CA ALA A 808 -20.84 44.89 -3.19
C ALA A 808 -20.73 43.66 -2.29
N LYS A 809 -21.82 42.92 -2.11
CA LYS A 809 -21.82 41.70 -1.29
C LYS A 809 -20.90 40.61 -1.86
N LYS A 810 -20.83 40.48 -3.19
CA LYS A 810 -19.90 39.57 -3.87
C LYS A 810 -18.44 39.92 -3.55
N ARG A 811 -18.06 41.20 -3.67
CA ARG A 811 -16.69 41.66 -3.39
C ARG A 811 -16.32 41.54 -1.92
N ASP A 812 -17.26 41.82 -1.02
CA ASP A 812 -17.02 41.80 0.42
C ASP A 812 -17.17 40.41 1.05
N ALA A 813 -17.55 39.40 0.26
CA ALA A 813 -17.69 38.03 0.74
C ALA A 813 -16.37 37.47 1.26
N THR A 814 -16.39 36.99 2.50
CA THR A 814 -15.25 36.42 3.24
C THR A 814 -15.35 34.91 3.41
N SER A 815 -16.41 34.29 2.89
CA SER A 815 -16.58 32.83 2.94
C SER A 815 -17.50 32.33 1.82
N SER A 816 -17.41 31.02 1.52
CA SER A 816 -18.33 30.36 0.58
C SER A 816 -19.80 30.43 1.02
N ALA A 817 -20.08 30.55 2.31
CA ALA A 817 -21.44 30.72 2.82
C ALA A 817 -22.03 32.09 2.46
N GLU A 818 -21.21 33.14 2.46
CA GLU A 818 -21.62 34.48 2.03
C GLU A 818 -21.83 34.55 0.52
N VAL A 819 -20.97 33.88 -0.27
CA VAL A 819 -21.16 33.73 -1.73
C VAL A 819 -22.50 33.06 -2.04
N ARG A 820 -22.83 31.94 -1.37
CA ARG A 820 -24.13 31.27 -1.50
C ARG A 820 -25.31 32.13 -1.06
N ALA A 821 -25.14 33.03 -0.09
CA ALA A 821 -26.19 33.96 0.31
C ALA A 821 -26.48 35.01 -0.78
N VAL A 822 -25.46 35.41 -1.54
CA VAL A 822 -25.63 36.26 -2.73
C VAL A 822 -26.40 35.50 -3.82
N ASP A 823 -26.03 34.24 -4.11
CA ASP A 823 -26.75 33.41 -5.08
C ASP A 823 -28.21 33.19 -4.67
N ALA A 824 -28.48 32.89 -3.39
CA ALA A 824 -29.84 32.75 -2.90
C ALA A 824 -30.68 34.02 -3.11
N SER A 825 -30.07 35.21 -2.99
CA SER A 825 -30.74 36.49 -3.23
C SER A 825 -31.07 36.68 -4.72
N THR A 826 -30.13 36.36 -5.61
CA THR A 826 -30.33 36.41 -7.08
C THR A 826 -31.35 35.36 -7.54
N LEU A 827 -31.34 34.16 -6.93
CA LEU A 827 -32.29 33.08 -7.18
C LEU A 827 -33.71 33.50 -6.83
N LEU A 828 -33.90 34.10 -5.64
CA LEU A 828 -35.18 34.62 -5.20
C LEU A 828 -35.69 35.73 -6.13
N ALA A 829 -34.80 36.66 -6.52
CA ALA A 829 -35.15 37.74 -7.44
C ALA A 829 -35.59 37.18 -8.81
N THR A 830 -34.87 36.17 -9.31
CA THR A 830 -35.18 35.46 -10.54
C THR A 830 -36.58 34.83 -10.45
N LYS A 831 -36.88 34.13 -9.35
CA LYS A 831 -38.19 33.49 -9.15
C LYS A 831 -39.34 34.50 -9.12
N LEU A 832 -39.16 35.59 -8.37
CA LEU A 832 -40.19 36.62 -8.21
C LEU A 832 -40.47 37.34 -9.54
N ILE A 833 -39.43 37.69 -10.29
CA ILE A 833 -39.59 38.34 -11.59
C ILE A 833 -40.17 37.37 -12.62
N ALA A 834 -39.74 36.11 -12.64
CA ALA A 834 -40.32 35.08 -13.51
C ALA A 834 -41.81 34.85 -13.22
N GLU A 835 -42.20 34.78 -11.95
CA GLU A 835 -43.61 34.64 -11.57
C GLU A 835 -44.41 35.89 -11.97
N HIS A 836 -43.85 37.09 -11.79
CA HIS A 836 -44.47 38.34 -12.20
C HIS A 836 -44.66 38.42 -13.73
N ALA A 837 -43.62 38.07 -14.48
CA ALA A 837 -43.62 38.00 -15.94
C ALA A 837 -44.68 37.01 -16.46
N ASN A 838 -44.74 35.81 -15.88
CA ASN A 838 -45.73 34.79 -16.22
C ASN A 838 -47.16 35.24 -15.92
N ARG A 839 -47.40 35.89 -14.78
CA ARG A 839 -48.74 36.43 -14.43
C ARG A 839 -49.19 37.54 -15.39
N ARG A 840 -48.25 38.32 -15.93
CA ARG A 840 -48.52 39.40 -16.90
C ARG A 840 -48.45 38.95 -18.36
N GLY A 841 -48.00 37.73 -18.63
CA GLY A 841 -47.87 37.19 -19.99
C GLY A 841 -46.73 37.83 -20.80
N TRP A 842 -45.64 38.25 -20.14
CA TRP A 842 -44.49 38.82 -20.85
C TRP A 842 -43.82 37.76 -21.76
N PRO A 843 -43.43 38.11 -22.99
CA PRO A 843 -42.69 37.21 -23.89
C PRO A 843 -41.20 37.09 -23.52
N CYS A 844 -40.82 37.48 -22.29
CA CYS A 844 -39.44 37.79 -21.96
C CYS A 844 -38.54 36.56 -21.80
N LYS A 845 -37.29 36.68 -22.25
CA LYS A 845 -36.21 35.77 -21.86
C LYS A 845 -35.50 36.29 -20.62
N ILE A 846 -35.37 35.43 -19.61
CA ILE A 846 -34.75 35.77 -18.32
C ILE A 846 -33.31 35.26 -18.30
N ILE A 847 -32.37 36.16 -18.02
CA ILE A 847 -30.92 35.92 -17.96
C ILE A 847 -30.48 36.18 -16.52
N ALA A 848 -29.88 35.21 -15.85
CA ALA A 848 -29.45 35.35 -14.46
C ALA A 848 -27.96 35.01 -14.27
N GLU A 849 -27.25 35.81 -13.48
CA GLU A 849 -25.90 35.47 -12.99
C GLU A 849 -25.98 34.45 -11.85
N VAL A 850 -25.06 33.50 -11.88
CA VAL A 850 -24.81 32.55 -10.79
C VAL A 850 -23.33 32.58 -10.45
N LEU A 851 -23.00 32.57 -9.15
CA LEU A 851 -21.64 32.50 -8.66
C LEU A 851 -21.23 31.04 -8.47
N ASP A 852 -21.92 30.24 -7.66
CA ASP A 852 -21.57 28.85 -7.42
C ASP A 852 -22.07 27.93 -8.55
N ARG A 853 -21.20 27.08 -9.10
CA ARG A 853 -21.59 26.17 -10.20
C ARG A 853 -22.71 25.21 -9.76
N GLU A 854 -22.75 24.82 -8.49
CA GLU A 854 -23.71 23.85 -7.98
C GLU A 854 -25.14 24.40 -7.98
N ASP A 855 -25.29 25.73 -7.95
CA ASP A 855 -26.58 26.40 -7.92
C ASP A 855 -27.18 26.60 -9.32
N ARG A 856 -26.42 26.38 -10.40
CA ARG A 856 -26.85 26.62 -11.79
C ARG A 856 -28.21 26.00 -12.11
N ASP A 857 -28.40 24.73 -11.76
CA ASP A 857 -29.62 23.98 -12.07
C ASP A 857 -30.85 24.55 -11.34
N ALA A 858 -30.66 25.14 -10.15
CA ALA A 858 -31.73 25.77 -9.40
C ALA A 858 -32.26 27.04 -10.10
N PHE A 859 -31.42 27.73 -10.88
CA PHE A 859 -31.83 28.95 -11.60
C PHE A 859 -32.62 28.67 -12.88
N LEU A 860 -32.34 27.55 -13.56
CA LEU A 860 -32.95 27.19 -14.84
C LEU A 860 -34.49 27.09 -14.77
N THR A 861 -35.13 26.94 -15.93
CA THR A 861 -36.60 27.00 -16.08
C THR A 861 -37.38 26.07 -15.15
N GLU A 862 -36.83 24.89 -14.82
CA GLU A 862 -37.46 23.92 -13.90
C GLU A 862 -37.40 24.37 -12.42
N GLY A 863 -36.52 25.32 -12.10
CA GLY A 863 -36.35 25.92 -10.76
C GLY A 863 -36.89 27.34 -10.67
N ALA A 864 -36.02 28.34 -10.83
CA ALA A 864 -36.36 29.76 -10.68
C ALA A 864 -37.00 30.40 -11.92
N GLY A 865 -36.81 29.83 -13.12
CA GLY A 865 -37.38 30.38 -14.35
C GLY A 865 -36.41 31.17 -15.25
N ALA A 866 -35.09 31.10 -14.99
CA ALA A 866 -34.11 31.66 -15.91
C ALA A 866 -34.01 30.80 -17.18
N HIS A 867 -33.98 31.48 -18.33
CA HIS A 867 -33.77 30.85 -19.63
C HIS A 867 -32.28 30.72 -19.96
N VAL A 868 -31.47 31.65 -19.44
CA VAL A 868 -30.01 31.66 -19.58
C VAL A 868 -29.41 31.88 -18.21
N VAL A 869 -28.38 31.10 -17.88
CA VAL A 869 -27.63 31.23 -16.63
C VAL A 869 -26.17 31.51 -16.99
N ILE A 870 -25.61 32.54 -16.37
CA ILE A 870 -24.22 32.97 -16.56
C ILE A 870 -23.41 32.50 -15.35
N PRO A 871 -22.65 31.38 -15.46
CA PRO A 871 -21.81 30.89 -14.36
C PRO A 871 -20.52 31.72 -14.31
N SER A 872 -20.55 32.82 -13.56
CA SER A 872 -19.48 33.82 -13.55
C SER A 872 -18.15 33.25 -13.04
N THR A 873 -18.18 32.48 -11.95
CA THR A 873 -17.02 31.80 -11.34
C THR A 873 -16.39 30.84 -12.34
N THR A 874 -17.19 29.97 -12.97
CA THR A 874 -16.67 29.00 -13.95
C THR A 874 -16.02 29.70 -15.14
N LEU A 875 -16.58 30.81 -15.64
CA LEU A 875 -15.94 31.57 -16.72
C LEU A 875 -14.54 32.06 -16.30
N VAL A 876 -14.42 32.68 -15.12
CA VAL A 876 -13.15 33.19 -14.58
C VAL A 876 -12.13 32.08 -14.40
N GLU A 877 -12.53 30.93 -13.85
CA GLU A 877 -11.69 29.74 -13.72
C GLU A 877 -11.09 29.33 -15.07
N ARG A 878 -11.94 29.22 -16.10
CA ARG A 878 -11.49 28.79 -17.44
C ARG A 878 -10.52 29.79 -18.07
N PHE A 879 -10.76 31.08 -17.90
CA PHE A 879 -9.83 32.11 -18.38
C PHE A 879 -8.47 32.03 -17.68
N LEU A 880 -8.44 31.89 -16.35
CA LEU A 880 -7.20 31.72 -15.58
C LEU A 880 -6.42 30.49 -16.06
N VAL A 881 -7.12 29.39 -16.34
CA VAL A 881 -6.50 28.13 -16.79
C VAL A 881 -5.98 28.25 -18.23
N LYS A 882 -6.73 28.88 -19.15
CA LYS A 882 -6.27 29.10 -20.54
C LYS A 882 -5.00 29.95 -20.61
N ASP A 883 -4.87 30.94 -19.74
CA ASP A 883 -3.64 31.74 -19.63
C ASP A 883 -2.40 30.92 -19.25
N VAL A 884 -2.55 29.90 -18.38
CA VAL A 884 -1.43 29.01 -18.00
C VAL A 884 -0.84 28.23 -19.18
N PHE A 885 -1.68 27.84 -20.13
CA PHE A 885 -1.30 26.96 -21.23
C PHE A 885 -1.00 27.71 -22.52
N ASP A 886 -1.83 28.69 -22.88
CA ASP A 886 -1.76 29.40 -24.16
C ASP A 886 -1.21 30.84 -24.01
N GLY A 887 -0.98 31.28 -22.77
CA GLY A 887 -0.54 32.64 -22.44
C GLY A 887 -1.66 33.68 -22.59
N ASN A 888 -1.29 34.94 -22.43
CA ASN A 888 -2.24 36.06 -22.42
C ASN A 888 -2.90 36.32 -23.78
N ALA A 889 -2.29 35.92 -24.90
CA ALA A 889 -2.79 36.24 -26.23
C ALA A 889 -4.18 35.69 -26.51
N MET A 890 -4.48 34.49 -26.00
CA MET A 890 -5.81 33.91 -26.14
C MET A 890 -6.81 34.78 -25.37
N LEU A 891 -6.52 35.10 -24.11
CA LEU A 891 -7.39 35.93 -23.29
C LEU A 891 -7.60 37.32 -23.92
N ASP A 892 -6.53 37.94 -24.41
CA ASP A 892 -6.56 39.24 -25.10
C ASP A 892 -7.53 39.18 -26.29
N PHE A 893 -7.46 38.12 -27.10
CA PHE A 893 -8.36 37.89 -28.22
C PHE A 893 -9.82 37.75 -27.80
N LEU A 894 -10.13 36.88 -26.82
CA LEU A 894 -11.52 36.70 -26.39
C LEU A 894 -12.08 37.95 -25.72
N ILE A 895 -11.29 38.66 -24.92
CA ILE A 895 -11.68 39.94 -24.35
C ILE A 895 -12.02 40.91 -25.48
N ALA A 896 -11.17 41.05 -26.50
CA ALA A 896 -11.44 41.92 -27.64
C ALA A 896 -12.74 41.59 -28.35
N VAL A 897 -12.97 40.31 -28.65
CA VAL A 897 -14.19 39.83 -29.30
C VAL A 897 -15.44 40.08 -28.44
N MET A 898 -15.32 40.07 -27.11
CA MET A 898 -16.39 40.44 -26.18
C MET A 898 -16.47 41.96 -25.91
N ASN A 899 -15.39 42.71 -26.12
CA ASN A 899 -15.28 44.12 -25.81
C ASN A 899 -15.99 45.00 -26.86
N MET A 900 -16.03 44.54 -28.12
CA MET A 900 -16.87 45.10 -29.19
C MET A 900 -16.65 46.58 -29.54
N ARG A 901 -15.46 47.14 -29.26
CA ARG A 901 -15.18 48.58 -29.52
C ARG A 901 -15.42 48.97 -30.99
N ASP A 902 -15.18 48.05 -31.92
CA ASP A 902 -15.33 48.26 -33.37
C ASP A 902 -16.62 47.67 -33.98
N GLY A 903 -17.52 47.15 -33.13
CA GLY A 903 -18.75 46.49 -33.57
C GLY A 903 -18.59 45.03 -34.00
N THR A 904 -17.36 44.49 -34.03
CA THR A 904 -17.11 43.04 -34.17
C THR A 904 -17.47 42.31 -32.87
N HIS A 905 -18.28 41.26 -32.97
CA HIS A 905 -18.72 40.43 -31.84
C HIS A 905 -18.97 38.98 -32.29
N LEU A 906 -19.17 38.07 -31.34
CA LEU A 906 -19.67 36.73 -31.65
C LEU A 906 -21.17 36.77 -31.95
N TYR A 907 -21.58 36.19 -33.06
CA TYR A 907 -22.96 36.10 -33.51
C TYR A 907 -23.33 34.63 -33.76
N MET A 908 -24.51 34.21 -33.31
CA MET A 908 -25.02 32.85 -33.48
C MET A 908 -26.25 32.80 -34.37
N HIS A 909 -26.17 32.11 -35.49
CA HIS A 909 -27.31 31.93 -36.39
C HIS A 909 -27.89 30.53 -36.25
N THR A 910 -29.14 30.42 -35.79
CA THR A 910 -29.88 29.14 -35.79
C THR A 910 -30.57 28.99 -37.14
N LEU A 911 -30.34 27.86 -37.83
CA LEU A 911 -30.96 27.60 -39.13
C LEU A 911 -32.42 27.19 -38.95
N GLU A 912 -33.34 28.12 -39.17
CA GLU A 912 -34.78 27.85 -39.12
C GLU A 912 -35.25 27.08 -40.38
N PRO A 913 -36.37 26.34 -40.32
CA PRO A 913 -36.93 25.67 -41.49
C PRO A 913 -37.18 26.65 -42.65
N GLY A 914 -36.51 26.44 -43.78
CA GLY A 914 -36.59 27.32 -44.96
C GLY A 914 -35.46 28.34 -45.08
N ASP A 915 -34.49 28.33 -44.15
CA ASP A 915 -33.28 29.15 -44.25
C ASP A 915 -32.49 28.85 -45.55
N PRO A 916 -32.06 29.88 -46.31
CA PRO A 916 -31.34 29.70 -47.58
C PRO A 916 -30.00 28.98 -47.47
N LEU A 917 -29.41 28.86 -46.28
CA LEU A 917 -28.16 28.15 -46.04
C LEU A 917 -28.34 26.62 -45.99
N ILE A 918 -29.57 26.14 -45.75
CA ILE A 918 -29.86 24.70 -45.67
C ILE A 918 -29.53 24.02 -47.01
N GLY A 919 -28.82 22.89 -46.92
CA GLY A 919 -28.41 22.09 -48.09
C GLY A 919 -27.03 22.44 -48.65
N HIS A 920 -26.43 23.58 -48.28
CA HIS A 920 -25.02 23.85 -48.57
C HIS A 920 -24.11 22.96 -47.70
N SER A 921 -22.91 22.63 -48.20
CA SER A 921 -21.93 21.87 -47.43
C SER A 921 -21.24 22.76 -46.39
N TYR A 922 -20.77 22.15 -45.31
CA TYR A 922 -19.97 22.85 -44.32
C TYR A 922 -18.64 23.36 -44.91
N ALA A 923 -18.02 22.59 -45.82
CA ALA A 923 -16.85 23.02 -46.60
C ALA A 923 -17.09 24.35 -47.35
N SER A 924 -18.24 24.51 -48.00
CA SER A 924 -18.63 25.76 -48.66
C SER A 924 -18.79 26.91 -47.68
N LEU A 925 -19.33 26.66 -46.49
CA LEU A 925 -19.50 27.69 -45.45
C LEU A 925 -18.14 28.20 -44.95
N ILE A 926 -17.18 27.31 -44.69
CA ILE A 926 -15.82 27.68 -44.27
C ILE A 926 -15.10 28.48 -45.36
N ARG A 927 -15.25 28.06 -46.62
CA ARG A 927 -14.63 28.74 -47.77
C ARG A 927 -15.17 30.16 -47.98
N THR A 928 -16.35 30.45 -47.44
CA THR A 928 -17.05 31.73 -47.64
C THR A 928 -16.38 32.85 -46.86
N ARG A 929 -16.03 33.92 -47.57
CA ARG A 929 -15.47 35.15 -46.98
C ARG A 929 -16.33 36.34 -47.38
N HIS A 930 -16.98 36.98 -46.42
CA HIS A 930 -17.76 38.21 -46.64
C HIS A 930 -17.30 39.30 -45.68
N ALA A 931 -17.27 40.55 -46.16
CA ALA A 931 -17.05 41.69 -45.27
C ALA A 931 -18.15 41.73 -44.21
N GLY A 932 -17.75 41.85 -42.95
CA GLY A 932 -18.59 41.82 -41.77
C GLY A 932 -18.86 40.43 -41.20
N LEU A 933 -18.30 39.34 -41.77
CA LEU A 933 -18.62 37.98 -41.32
C LEU A 933 -17.47 36.97 -41.49
N HIS A 934 -17.15 36.25 -40.42
CA HIS A 934 -16.18 35.15 -40.42
C HIS A 934 -16.64 33.99 -39.54
N LEU A 935 -16.54 32.75 -40.04
CA LEU A 935 -17.04 31.56 -39.36
C LEU A 935 -16.05 31.05 -38.29
N VAL A 936 -16.55 30.83 -37.07
CA VAL A 936 -15.73 30.38 -35.94
C VAL A 936 -16.20 29.03 -35.36
N GLY A 937 -17.45 28.63 -35.59
CA GLY A 937 -17.93 27.33 -35.13
C GLY A 937 -19.27 26.88 -35.71
N TRP A 938 -19.61 25.61 -35.48
CA TRP A 938 -20.85 24.97 -35.90
C TRP A 938 -21.28 23.88 -34.93
N LEU A 939 -22.54 23.88 -34.49
CA LEU A 939 -23.14 22.81 -33.71
C LEU A 939 -24.26 22.15 -34.52
N PRO A 940 -24.03 20.91 -35.02
CA PRO A 940 -25.04 20.15 -35.77
C PRO A 940 -26.22 19.75 -34.88
N VAL A 941 -27.44 19.83 -35.40
CA VAL A 941 -28.68 19.47 -34.70
C VAL A 941 -28.66 18.02 -34.18
N THR A 942 -28.14 17.10 -35.00
CA THR A 942 -28.04 15.66 -34.70
C THR A 942 -27.20 15.34 -33.46
N LYS A 943 -26.31 16.25 -33.03
CA LYS A 943 -25.42 16.06 -31.87
C LYS A 943 -25.86 16.82 -30.63
N ARG A 944 -26.98 17.57 -30.69
CA ARG A 944 -27.49 18.31 -29.53
C ARG A 944 -28.02 17.40 -28.40
N GLU A 945 -28.39 16.16 -28.71
CA GLU A 945 -28.99 15.22 -27.74
C GLU A 945 -28.03 14.11 -27.25
N GLU A 946 -27.00 13.75 -28.04
CA GLU A 946 -26.16 12.57 -27.77
C GLU A 946 -24.95 12.82 -26.85
N LEU A 947 -24.56 14.08 -26.62
CA LEU A 947 -23.30 14.44 -25.96
C LEU A 947 -23.54 15.26 -24.69
N ARG A 948 -24.20 14.66 -23.70
CA ARG A 948 -24.09 15.12 -22.30
C ARG A 948 -22.64 14.91 -21.86
N ASN A 949 -21.92 15.98 -21.52
CA ASN A 949 -20.59 15.85 -20.91
C ASN A 949 -20.70 14.94 -19.66
N ARG A 950 -19.73 14.03 -19.46
CA ARG A 950 -19.72 13.00 -18.40
C ARG A 950 -19.82 13.57 -16.98
N ALA A 951 -19.67 14.88 -16.81
CA ALA A 951 -19.74 15.59 -15.52
C ALA A 951 -20.98 16.51 -15.36
N GLY A 952 -21.87 16.61 -16.35
CA GLY A 952 -23.09 17.43 -16.24
C GLY A 952 -22.93 18.92 -16.57
N ASP A 953 -21.71 19.40 -16.89
CA ASP A 953 -21.48 20.84 -17.09
C ASP A 953 -22.14 21.40 -18.36
N PHE A 954 -22.19 20.66 -19.49
CA PHE A 954 -22.82 21.13 -20.74
C PHE A 954 -23.48 19.98 -21.53
N ALA A 955 -24.53 20.32 -22.29
CA ALA A 955 -25.38 19.37 -23.03
C ALA A 955 -25.05 19.26 -24.54
N PHE A 956 -24.12 20.06 -25.05
CA PHE A 956 -23.85 20.18 -26.50
C PHE A 956 -22.33 20.18 -26.78
N HIS A 957 -21.94 19.97 -28.04
CA HIS A 957 -20.55 20.08 -28.48
C HIS A 957 -20.42 20.84 -29.81
N PHE A 958 -19.93 22.07 -29.76
CA PHE A 958 -19.59 22.89 -30.93
C PHE A 958 -18.34 22.38 -31.65
N ARG A 959 -18.45 22.23 -32.96
CA ARG A 959 -17.33 21.95 -33.87
C ARG A 959 -16.71 23.26 -34.30
N THR A 960 -15.47 23.48 -33.88
CA THR A 960 -14.66 24.62 -34.27
C THR A 960 -13.48 24.20 -35.17
N ALA A 961 -13.23 22.89 -35.29
CA ALA A 961 -12.19 22.29 -36.12
C ALA A 961 -12.77 21.40 -37.24
N TYR A 962 -11.91 21.00 -38.19
CA TYR A 962 -12.31 20.28 -39.40
C TYR A 962 -11.77 18.84 -39.44
N ASP A 963 -12.58 17.92 -39.95
CA ASP A 963 -12.18 16.54 -40.25
C ASP A 963 -12.84 16.04 -41.55
N GLU A 964 -12.29 14.95 -42.12
CA GLU A 964 -12.76 14.31 -43.37
C GLU A 964 -14.25 13.94 -43.37
N ARG A 965 -14.88 13.79 -42.19
CA ARG A 965 -16.27 13.38 -42.07
C ARG A 965 -17.22 14.55 -41.94
N ILE A 966 -16.71 15.73 -41.56
CA ILE A 966 -17.47 16.94 -41.28
C ILE A 966 -17.57 17.82 -42.54
N GLU A 967 -16.52 17.88 -43.36
CA GLU A 967 -16.45 18.71 -44.58
C GLU A 967 -17.57 18.39 -45.58
N GLN A 968 -17.96 17.11 -45.70
CA GLN A 968 -19.01 16.63 -46.62
C GLN A 968 -20.44 16.78 -46.08
N LYS A 969 -20.61 17.18 -44.82
CA LYS A 969 -21.96 17.30 -44.23
C LYS A 969 -22.67 18.53 -44.77
N THR A 970 -23.96 18.37 -45.04
CA THR A 970 -24.85 19.47 -45.42
C THR A 970 -25.49 20.09 -44.20
N LEU A 971 -25.67 21.41 -44.25
CA LEU A 971 -26.36 22.18 -43.24
C LEU A 971 -27.84 21.79 -43.17
N GLN A 972 -28.33 21.57 -41.95
CA GLN A 972 -29.70 21.12 -41.68
C GLN A 972 -30.49 22.14 -40.86
N ALA A 973 -31.82 22.07 -40.96
CA ALA A 973 -32.69 22.84 -40.07
C ALA A 973 -32.39 22.45 -38.61
N GLY A 974 -32.22 23.45 -37.77
CA GLY A 974 -31.83 23.31 -36.37
C GLY A 974 -30.32 23.30 -36.12
N ASP A 975 -29.47 23.41 -37.14
CA ASP A 975 -28.03 23.63 -36.90
C ASP A 975 -27.78 25.04 -36.31
N LEU A 976 -26.73 25.18 -35.51
CA LEU A 976 -26.30 26.49 -34.97
C LEU A 976 -24.93 26.86 -35.56
N LEU A 977 -24.84 28.02 -36.20
CA LEU A 977 -23.60 28.55 -36.74
C LEU A 977 -23.08 29.67 -35.85
N VAL A 978 -21.78 29.71 -35.59
CA VAL A 978 -21.12 30.75 -34.79
C VAL A 978 -20.17 31.52 -35.67
N PHE A 979 -20.34 32.84 -35.72
CA PHE A 979 -19.52 33.75 -36.49
C PHE A 979 -18.89 34.82 -35.60
N THR A 980 -17.76 35.37 -36.00
CA THR A 980 -17.42 36.75 -35.67
C THR A 980 -18.08 37.63 -36.71
N ALA A 981 -18.88 38.59 -36.27
CA ALA A 981 -19.66 39.45 -37.14
C ALA A 981 -19.48 40.92 -36.75
N CYS A 982 -19.33 41.79 -37.76
CA CYS A 982 -19.47 43.23 -37.60
C CYS A 982 -20.72 43.68 -38.34
N LEU A 983 -21.84 43.73 -37.62
CA LEU A 983 -23.15 44.00 -38.22
C LEU A 983 -23.26 45.41 -38.84
N ARG A 984 -22.48 46.40 -38.38
CA ARG A 984 -22.44 47.73 -39.02
C ARG A 984 -21.93 47.65 -40.46
N ILE A 985 -20.81 46.94 -40.66
CA ILE A 985 -20.22 46.68 -41.98
C ILE A 985 -21.16 45.80 -42.81
N TRP A 986 -21.85 44.86 -42.14
CA TRP A 986 -22.85 44.02 -42.79
C TRP A 986 -24.05 44.82 -43.31
N ASP A 987 -24.52 45.80 -42.53
CA ASP A 987 -25.67 46.66 -42.86
C ASP A 987 -25.29 47.81 -43.82
N GLY A 988 -23.98 48.01 -44.06
CA GLY A 988 -23.45 49.02 -44.99
C GLY A 988 -23.24 50.41 -44.36
N ASP A 989 -23.17 50.50 -43.04
CA ASP A 989 -22.76 51.72 -42.34
C ASP A 989 -21.28 52.05 -42.67
N PRO A 990 -20.91 53.34 -42.80
CA PRO A 990 -19.51 53.73 -42.97
C PRO A 990 -18.65 53.27 -41.77
N ASP A 991 -17.46 52.75 -42.05
CA ASP A 991 -16.54 52.26 -41.01
C ASP A 991 -16.15 53.45 -40.09
N PRO A 992 -16.35 53.36 -38.77
CA PRO A 992 -15.97 54.42 -37.85
C PRO A 992 -14.48 54.82 -37.98
N VAL A 993 -13.62 53.89 -38.39
CA VAL A 993 -12.17 54.11 -38.58
C VAL A 993 -11.86 54.92 -39.84
N GLU A 994 -12.72 54.89 -40.88
CA GLU A 994 -12.59 55.80 -42.03
C GLU A 994 -13.15 57.21 -41.74
N SER A 995 -13.93 57.36 -40.66
CA SER A 995 -14.60 58.62 -40.28
C SER A 995 -13.89 59.43 -39.18
N ALA A 996 -12.84 58.86 -38.58
CA ALA A 996 -11.98 59.47 -37.55
C ALA A 996 -10.57 59.68 -38.09
#